data_AF-A0A9E1YWV6-F1
#
_entry.id   AF-A0A9E1YWV6-F1
#
_cell.length_a   1.000
_cell.length_b   1.000
_cell.length_c   1.000
_cell.angle_alpha   90.00
_cell.angle_beta   90.00
_cell.angle_gamma   90.00
#
_symmetry.space_group_name_H-M   'P 1'
#
loop_
_entity.id
_entity.type
_entity.pdbx_description
1 polymer ?
#
loop_
_entity_poly.entity_id
_entity_poly.type
_entity_poly.pdbx_seq_one_letter_code
_entity_poly.pdbx_strand_id
1 'polypeptide(L)'
;MKYSLILLLACITVGCSGNDSESHNAQQQALRNRTLALAYIDSGMMAEASEKLAELEVALPDEAFVYANQGLVALRQNKLEEAGTLLERANVISPNQPEVALLRGEVAMLTGDFTQAETILEEAIMAHPENIHLRWARKVNIEHLRVIVGSIPKNIVARLALIKELLKEEEFKDAKTNLDVLLAQEVIQGEQAQGLFDGALVQIEAGQARVARGQVIGLDNVLKPTRAWQQSLLEVAGPPGTIGHPIRAFINTPIPQQLPTEIKTVKFTKDVTTIKPSNKKRVLLVESPEQIALVEVENQFACTVIPIDWNNDRKVDVLYGTSNGVVAIEGGSILLEGNGESIVALTPWDADQDGDLDVLVTRDSTFLLQNNGDETASIRKLDSPILKSTHIIDIDEDGAVDVVGIGQDGKLVLLKNERSGVINADQTVLSNIEMEDLTVGDFNNDGWMDIAYLVSGAAWIAENNHDSSFSTRRIGGSGATIEAADINNDTRLDLLLGGEQLEIYFANGTTQTIDVAGTVQIVDADLDGDVDLAMSGTEFAIWHQDGTPAENEFQKIILEAILEGGQRNNALAVGGFVEVSAGGTYQKHLITGPLTHIGLGGHSADAIRVVWPNGVPQEVIEPVPNQIFTEVQILKGSCPFLATSNEDGSWEFVTDLLWRSPLGLKINAQTVPPIAATQDWVKVRSDQLKARDGIYELAVTAQLWETHFIDEVKMIAIDHQVGTEIFVDERFVAPVPPSYKLYEYDNVQVPVGATDQHGTDVLQIILERDNKRLGGFEKGPYQGIGKHHFVEVNLGDIDPQLQIDILAQGWIRPTDTSINVASSQGSSPAPKALEISVADGKGGWNIVIPNAGFPAGKLKTSIFEIPKGSFTTNKCRVRIATNLEIYWDRIAFATKSEAPVETIPITLQSADLGYMGFPYMTRIDDDAPNIPNYNDIRFGQAWRDLEGYYTRYGPVEQLVSGGVDDRYVIMNAGDAMYLQFEALDPPKDGYIRDYIFFSDGWVKDGDWNTVDSRTVNPLPFHTMSGYPYAPEERPAELLPSHPDWQEYHTRYITPAPFRDVLK
;
A
#
# COMPACT_ATOMS: atom_id res chain seq x y z
N MET A 1 8.10 -70.71 40.16
CA MET A 1 6.67 -70.73 40.53
C MET A 1 6.26 -69.28 40.83
N LYS A 2 5.12 -68.87 40.28
CA LYS A 2 4.46 -67.56 40.30
C LYS A 2 4.70 -66.60 41.49
N TYR A 3 4.77 -65.30 41.16
CA TYR A 3 4.00 -64.15 41.69
C TYR A 3 3.64 -64.09 43.20
N SER A 4 3.85 -62.92 43.83
CA SER A 4 2.80 -61.90 44.10
C SER A 4 3.05 -61.08 45.36
N LEU A 5 2.80 -59.76 45.21
CA LEU A 5 2.44 -58.76 46.23
C LEU A 5 3.52 -58.35 47.25
N ILE A 6 4.11 -57.17 47.04
CA ILE A 6 4.29 -56.04 47.98
C ILE A 6 5.27 -55.06 47.32
N LEU A 7 4.76 -54.09 46.55
CA LEU A 7 5.45 -52.84 46.20
C LEU A 7 4.44 -51.86 45.59
N LEU A 8 3.50 -51.41 46.41
CA LEU A 8 2.52 -50.39 46.03
C LEU A 8 2.10 -49.65 47.29
N LEU A 9 2.99 -48.79 47.82
CA LEU A 9 2.68 -47.69 48.76
C LEU A 9 3.98 -46.94 49.16
N ALA A 10 4.64 -46.28 48.20
CA ALA A 10 5.68 -45.28 48.49
C ALA A 10 6.04 -44.50 47.22
N CYS A 11 5.12 -43.67 46.71
CA CYS A 11 5.41 -42.59 45.74
C CYS A 11 4.16 -41.70 45.51
N ILE A 12 3.52 -41.24 46.59
CA ILE A 12 2.61 -40.09 46.53
C ILE A 12 2.93 -39.27 47.77
N THR A 13 3.08 -37.94 47.60
CA THR A 13 3.42 -36.89 48.59
C THR A 13 4.87 -36.37 48.58
N VAL A 14 5.33 -35.82 47.45
CA VAL A 14 6.22 -34.63 47.45
C VAL A 14 5.86 -33.73 46.27
N GLY A 15 5.31 -32.53 46.55
CA GLY A 15 5.53 -31.30 45.79
C GLY A 15 4.84 -31.10 44.43
N CYS A 16 3.52 -30.87 44.41
CA CYS A 16 2.85 -30.13 43.32
C CYS A 16 2.37 -28.79 43.89
N SER A 17 3.13 -27.71 43.68
CA SER A 17 2.62 -26.33 43.75
C SER A 17 3.56 -25.30 43.09
N GLY A 18 4.46 -25.72 42.19
CA GLY A 18 5.44 -24.81 41.56
C GLY A 18 5.68 -25.04 40.06
N ASN A 19 4.95 -25.95 39.41
CA ASN A 19 5.20 -26.34 38.00
C ASN A 19 4.23 -25.70 36.99
N ASP A 20 3.07 -25.18 37.43
CA ASP A 20 2.02 -24.75 36.50
C ASP A 20 2.33 -23.37 35.90
N SER A 21 2.98 -22.46 36.66
CA SER A 21 3.32 -21.11 36.18
C SER A 21 4.51 -21.10 35.22
N GLU A 22 5.54 -21.92 35.46
CA GLU A 22 6.70 -22.04 34.55
C GLU A 22 6.30 -22.69 33.22
N SER A 23 5.44 -23.71 33.26
CA SER A 23 4.90 -24.35 32.05
C SER A 23 4.02 -23.40 31.24
N HIS A 24 3.25 -22.53 31.90
CA HIS A 24 2.40 -21.56 31.23
C HIS A 24 3.20 -20.44 30.55
N ASN A 25 4.24 -19.92 31.22
CA ASN A 25 5.11 -18.89 30.66
C ASN A 25 5.89 -19.40 29.43
N ALA A 26 6.40 -20.64 29.49
CA ALA A 26 7.06 -21.27 28.34
C ALA A 26 6.13 -21.43 27.12
N GLN A 27 4.85 -21.73 27.35
CA GLN A 27 3.84 -21.84 26.30
C GLN A 27 3.49 -20.49 25.66
N GLN A 28 3.36 -19.43 26.46
CA GLN A 28 3.15 -18.07 25.96
C GLN A 28 4.36 -17.56 25.16
N GLN A 29 5.58 -17.81 25.64
CA GLN A 29 6.80 -17.46 24.91
C GLN A 29 6.88 -18.18 23.56
N ALA A 30 6.51 -19.47 23.50
CA ALA A 30 6.46 -20.21 22.24
C ALA A 30 5.40 -19.63 21.28
N LEU A 31 4.22 -19.26 21.79
CA LEU A 31 3.19 -18.61 20.99
C LEU A 31 3.67 -17.28 20.41
N ARG A 32 4.32 -16.45 21.24
CA ARG A 32 4.92 -15.19 20.82
C ARG A 32 5.98 -15.39 19.73
N ASN A 33 6.94 -16.30 19.96
CA ASN A 33 7.99 -16.58 18.96
C ASN A 33 7.41 -17.14 17.65
N ARG A 34 6.27 -17.85 17.69
CA ARG A 34 5.53 -18.28 16.50
C ARG A 34 5.03 -17.07 15.71
N THR A 35 4.34 -16.15 16.39
CA THR A 35 3.80 -14.92 15.79
C THR A 35 4.92 -14.09 15.19
N LEU A 36 6.02 -13.87 15.93
CA LEU A 36 7.17 -13.11 15.46
C LEU A 36 7.86 -13.76 14.26
N ALA A 37 8.05 -15.08 14.27
CA ALA A 37 8.62 -15.78 13.12
C ALA A 37 7.78 -15.58 11.85
N LEU A 38 6.44 -15.65 11.96
CA LEU A 38 5.54 -15.43 10.84
C LEU A 38 5.55 -13.99 10.35
N ALA A 39 5.52 -13.01 11.27
CA ALA A 39 5.64 -11.59 10.94
C ALA A 39 6.95 -11.33 10.16
N TYR A 40 8.09 -11.83 10.66
CA TYR A 40 9.36 -11.69 9.95
C TYR A 40 9.39 -12.39 8.58
N ILE A 41 8.74 -13.56 8.42
CA ILE A 41 8.61 -14.23 7.12
C ILE A 41 7.79 -13.38 6.14
N ASP A 42 6.69 -12.79 6.61
CA ASP A 42 5.76 -11.99 5.81
C ASP A 42 6.33 -10.60 5.46
N SER A 43 7.18 -10.02 6.31
CA SER A 43 7.90 -8.76 6.03
C SER A 43 9.25 -8.97 5.31
N GLY A 44 9.59 -10.20 4.92
CA GLY A 44 10.80 -10.51 4.17
C GLY A 44 12.10 -10.56 5.01
N MET A 45 12.01 -10.47 6.34
CA MET A 45 13.13 -10.43 7.29
C MET A 45 13.60 -11.84 7.66
N MET A 46 14.22 -12.50 6.68
CA MET A 46 14.52 -13.94 6.75
C MET A 46 15.53 -14.32 7.84
N ALA A 47 16.44 -13.42 8.22
CA ALA A 47 17.44 -13.69 9.26
C ALA A 47 16.80 -13.70 10.65
N GLU A 48 15.96 -12.71 10.93
CA GLU A 48 15.19 -12.55 12.16
C GLU A 48 14.13 -13.66 12.29
N ALA A 49 13.47 -14.02 11.19
CA ALA A 49 12.60 -15.20 11.15
C ALA A 49 13.35 -16.47 11.57
N SER A 50 14.57 -16.67 11.04
CA SER A 50 15.40 -17.83 11.38
C SER A 50 15.81 -17.85 12.86
N GLU A 51 16.06 -16.68 13.46
CA GLU A 51 16.36 -16.54 14.89
C GLU A 51 15.18 -16.99 15.75
N LYS A 52 13.97 -16.48 15.49
CA LYS A 52 12.76 -16.86 16.24
C LYS A 52 12.41 -18.34 16.06
N LEU A 53 12.59 -18.88 14.86
CA LEU A 53 12.44 -20.31 14.61
C LEU A 53 13.49 -21.16 15.34
N ALA A 54 14.73 -20.68 15.48
CA ALA A 54 15.77 -21.37 16.25
C ALA A 54 15.46 -21.39 17.76
N GLU A 55 14.90 -20.31 18.30
CA GLU A 55 14.40 -20.29 19.69
C GLU A 55 13.27 -21.32 19.88
N LEU A 56 12.35 -21.41 18.91
CA LEU A 56 11.30 -22.43 18.91
C LEU A 56 11.85 -23.84 18.77
N GLU A 57 12.91 -24.07 17.99
CA GLU A 57 13.55 -25.38 17.88
C GLU A 57 14.07 -25.86 19.24
N VAL A 58 14.61 -24.95 20.05
CA VAL A 58 15.09 -25.27 21.40
C VAL A 58 13.91 -25.56 22.35
N ALA A 59 12.85 -24.77 22.29
CA ALA A 59 11.69 -24.91 23.17
C ALA A 59 10.80 -26.11 22.80
N LEU A 60 10.65 -26.38 21.50
CA LEU A 60 9.77 -27.38 20.90
C LEU A 60 10.52 -28.18 19.82
N PRO A 61 11.52 -29.01 20.19
CA PRO A 61 12.37 -29.72 19.22
C PRO A 61 11.63 -30.74 18.35
N ASP A 62 10.47 -31.21 18.80
CA ASP A 62 9.61 -32.17 18.11
C ASP A 62 8.36 -31.49 17.47
N GLU A 63 8.45 -30.20 17.15
CA GLU A 63 7.39 -29.45 16.46
C GLU A 63 7.68 -29.29 14.96
N ALA A 64 6.84 -29.89 14.11
CA ALA A 64 7.04 -29.86 12.66
C ALA A 64 6.88 -28.46 12.05
N PHE A 65 6.09 -27.56 12.65
CA PHE A 65 5.97 -26.15 12.23
C PHE A 65 7.34 -25.48 12.11
N VAL A 66 8.25 -25.74 13.07
CA VAL A 66 9.54 -25.06 13.15
C VAL A 66 10.38 -25.38 11.92
N TYR A 67 10.61 -26.67 11.65
CA TYR A 67 11.43 -27.11 10.53
C TYR A 67 10.77 -26.83 9.19
N ALA A 68 9.44 -26.88 9.11
CA ALA A 68 8.74 -26.57 7.86
C ALA A 68 8.90 -25.09 7.48
N ASN A 69 8.75 -24.17 8.43
CA ASN A 69 8.95 -22.75 8.18
C ASN A 69 10.43 -22.38 8.01
N GLN A 70 11.38 -23.05 8.68
CA GLN A 70 12.80 -22.92 8.35
C GLN A 70 13.06 -23.38 6.90
N GLY A 71 12.42 -24.47 6.47
CA GLY A 71 12.47 -24.95 5.08
C GLY A 71 11.90 -23.95 4.08
N LEU A 72 10.79 -23.29 4.42
CA LEU A 72 10.23 -22.19 3.61
C LEU A 72 11.19 -21.00 3.53
N VAL A 73 11.80 -20.59 4.64
CA VAL A 73 12.80 -19.51 4.65
C VAL A 73 13.98 -19.86 3.73
N ALA A 74 14.49 -21.09 3.82
CA ALA A 74 15.54 -21.58 2.92
C ALA A 74 15.08 -21.60 1.44
N LEU A 75 13.84 -21.99 1.18
CA LEU A 75 13.24 -21.98 -0.16
C LEU A 75 13.19 -20.56 -0.74
N ARG A 76 12.71 -19.56 0.03
CA ARG A 76 12.67 -18.15 -0.39
C ARG A 76 14.06 -17.52 -0.56
N GLN A 77 15.07 -18.05 0.12
CA GLN A 77 16.48 -17.71 -0.09
C GLN A 77 17.13 -18.48 -1.26
N ASN A 78 16.35 -19.23 -2.05
CA ASN A 78 16.83 -20.08 -3.15
C ASN A 78 17.85 -21.15 -2.73
N LYS A 79 17.76 -21.64 -1.48
CA LYS A 79 18.61 -22.72 -0.94
C LYS A 79 17.85 -24.06 -0.98
N LEU A 80 17.57 -24.54 -2.19
CA LEU A 80 16.68 -25.68 -2.43
C LEU A 80 17.07 -26.98 -1.70
N GLU A 81 18.37 -27.28 -1.59
CA GLU A 81 18.88 -28.49 -0.90
C GLU A 81 18.65 -28.42 0.62
N GLU A 82 18.88 -27.25 1.21
CA GLU A 82 18.63 -26.99 2.63
C GLU A 82 17.13 -27.05 2.92
N ALA A 83 16.32 -26.41 2.07
CA ALA A 83 14.86 -26.44 2.16
C ALA A 83 14.32 -27.88 2.16
N GLY A 84 14.78 -28.71 1.22
CA GLY A 84 14.40 -30.12 1.15
C GLY A 84 14.76 -30.91 2.40
N THR A 85 15.93 -30.67 2.98
CA THR A 85 16.40 -31.34 4.21
C THR A 85 15.55 -30.97 5.43
N LEU A 86 15.25 -29.70 5.60
CA LEU A 86 14.45 -29.18 6.72
C LEU A 86 13.00 -29.67 6.63
N LEU A 87 12.41 -29.64 5.44
CA LEU A 87 11.06 -30.13 5.20
C LEU A 87 10.94 -31.66 5.38
N GLU A 88 11.99 -32.42 5.02
CA GLU A 88 12.02 -33.86 5.33
C GLU A 88 12.05 -34.11 6.85
N ARG A 89 12.80 -33.31 7.61
CA ARG A 89 12.80 -33.38 9.08
C ARG A 89 11.41 -33.08 9.66
N ALA A 90 10.71 -32.06 9.15
CA ALA A 90 9.33 -31.77 9.53
C ALA A 90 8.40 -32.97 9.27
N ASN A 91 8.54 -33.63 8.11
CA ASN A 91 7.76 -34.80 7.76
C ASN A 91 8.11 -36.04 8.61
N VAL A 92 9.36 -36.20 9.04
CA VAL A 92 9.73 -37.29 9.96
C VAL A 92 9.07 -37.10 11.32
N ILE A 93 8.95 -35.86 11.80
CA ILE A 93 8.32 -35.52 13.07
C ILE A 93 6.80 -35.70 12.99
N SER A 94 6.18 -35.15 11.94
CA SER A 94 4.74 -35.25 11.69
C SER A 94 4.49 -35.75 10.27
N PRO A 95 4.44 -37.07 10.07
CA PRO A 95 4.29 -37.67 8.75
C PRO A 95 3.02 -37.23 8.06
N ASN A 96 3.15 -36.91 6.77
CA ASN A 96 2.03 -36.72 5.85
C ASN A 96 1.11 -35.53 6.18
N GLN A 97 1.59 -34.54 6.93
CA GLN A 97 0.82 -33.33 7.18
C GLN A 97 0.63 -32.51 5.90
N PRO A 98 -0.60 -32.02 5.61
CA PRO A 98 -0.92 -31.41 4.32
C PRO A 98 0.00 -30.25 3.93
N GLU A 99 0.21 -29.31 4.84
CA GLU A 99 0.96 -28.08 4.61
C GLU A 99 2.45 -28.37 4.37
N VAL A 100 3.01 -29.34 5.10
CA VAL A 100 4.39 -29.80 4.92
C VAL A 100 4.56 -30.53 3.58
N ALA A 101 3.60 -31.38 3.22
CA ALA A 101 3.63 -32.12 1.96
C ALA A 101 3.52 -31.21 0.73
N LEU A 102 2.74 -30.11 0.82
CA LEU A 102 2.67 -29.10 -0.24
C LEU A 102 4.02 -28.42 -0.47
N LEU A 103 4.69 -27.94 0.59
CA LEU A 103 6.02 -27.33 0.49
C LEU A 103 7.08 -28.32 -0.02
N ARG A 104 7.05 -29.58 0.45
CA ARG A 104 7.94 -30.65 -0.04
C ARG A 104 7.71 -30.94 -1.52
N GLY A 105 6.45 -31.02 -1.93
CA GLY A 105 6.07 -31.20 -3.33
C GLY A 105 6.57 -30.05 -4.21
N GLU A 106 6.47 -28.80 -3.73
CA GLU A 106 6.97 -27.61 -4.41
C GLU A 106 8.50 -27.64 -4.57
N VAL A 107 9.25 -27.95 -3.51
CA VAL A 107 10.71 -28.12 -3.61
C VAL A 107 11.10 -29.23 -4.58
N ALA A 108 10.42 -30.37 -4.55
CA ALA A 108 10.65 -31.46 -5.49
C ALA A 108 10.35 -31.05 -6.94
N MET A 109 9.30 -30.25 -7.18
CA MET A 109 9.01 -29.68 -8.49
C MET A 109 10.08 -28.69 -8.96
N LEU A 110 10.52 -27.79 -8.09
CA LEU A 110 11.56 -26.78 -8.39
C LEU A 110 12.94 -27.41 -8.66
N THR A 111 13.21 -28.57 -8.07
CA THR A 111 14.43 -29.37 -8.32
C THR A 111 14.28 -30.35 -9.49
N GLY A 112 13.09 -30.44 -10.09
CA GLY A 112 12.82 -31.28 -11.27
C GLY A 112 12.46 -32.74 -10.96
N ASP A 113 12.30 -33.13 -9.70
CA ASP A 113 11.88 -34.48 -9.29
C ASP A 113 10.35 -34.60 -9.19
N PHE A 114 9.70 -34.60 -10.35
CA PHE A 114 8.24 -34.70 -10.44
C PHE A 114 7.67 -36.01 -9.88
N THR A 115 8.42 -37.11 -9.92
CA THR A 115 7.97 -38.42 -9.41
C THR A 115 7.97 -38.43 -7.88
N GLN A 116 8.97 -37.80 -7.26
CA GLN A 116 8.98 -37.62 -5.82
C GLN A 116 7.85 -36.69 -5.36
N ALA A 117 7.65 -35.56 -6.04
CA ALA A 117 6.53 -34.65 -5.75
C ALA A 117 5.18 -35.38 -5.80
N GLU A 118 5.00 -36.21 -6.83
CA GLU A 118 3.83 -37.06 -7.00
C GLU A 118 3.60 -37.99 -5.81
N THR A 119 4.64 -38.72 -5.40
CA THR A 119 4.61 -39.68 -4.30
C THR A 119 4.28 -39.01 -2.97
N ILE A 120 4.93 -37.88 -2.67
CA ILE A 120 4.72 -37.10 -1.44
C ILE A 120 3.25 -36.69 -1.31
N LEU A 121 2.67 -36.16 -2.38
CA LEU A 121 1.28 -35.71 -2.36
C LEU A 121 0.29 -36.88 -2.23
N GLU A 122 0.55 -38.04 -2.84
CA GLU A 122 -0.31 -39.22 -2.68
C GLU A 122 -0.33 -39.76 -1.25
N GLU A 123 0.84 -39.87 -0.63
CA GLU A 123 0.95 -40.34 0.76
C GLU A 123 0.21 -39.41 1.72
N ALA A 124 0.30 -38.09 1.50
CA ALA A 124 -0.45 -37.09 2.25
C ALA A 124 -1.96 -37.18 2.02
N ILE A 125 -2.42 -37.39 0.78
CA ILE A 125 -3.85 -37.58 0.47
C ILE A 125 -4.40 -38.85 1.13
N MET A 126 -3.62 -39.94 1.16
CA MET A 126 -4.05 -41.17 1.85
C MET A 126 -4.23 -40.96 3.36
N ALA A 127 -3.43 -40.09 3.98
CA ALA A 127 -3.55 -39.73 5.39
C ALA A 127 -4.70 -38.74 5.65
N HIS A 128 -4.91 -37.78 4.74
CA HIS A 128 -5.88 -36.69 4.86
C HIS A 128 -6.82 -36.62 3.64
N PRO A 129 -7.72 -37.60 3.50
CA PRO A 129 -8.51 -37.78 2.27
C PRO A 129 -9.52 -36.68 2.00
N GLU A 130 -9.84 -35.79 2.94
CA GLU A 130 -10.77 -34.67 2.72
C GLU A 130 -10.05 -33.33 2.47
N ASN A 131 -8.71 -33.30 2.52
CA ASN A 131 -7.96 -32.06 2.34
C ASN A 131 -8.00 -31.60 0.86
N ILE A 132 -8.56 -30.41 0.65
CA ILE A 132 -8.80 -29.88 -0.70
C ILE A 132 -7.52 -29.43 -1.41
N HIS A 133 -6.56 -28.84 -0.68
CA HIS A 133 -5.34 -28.28 -1.26
C HIS A 133 -4.40 -29.36 -1.77
N LEU A 134 -4.21 -30.45 -1.01
CA LEU A 134 -3.46 -31.62 -1.46
C LEU A 134 -4.04 -32.22 -2.75
N ARG A 135 -5.37 -32.40 -2.76
CA ARG A 135 -6.09 -32.96 -3.91
C ARG A 135 -6.00 -32.07 -5.14
N TRP A 136 -6.00 -30.75 -4.95
CA TRP A 136 -5.78 -29.78 -6.01
C TRP A 136 -4.34 -29.85 -6.56
N ALA A 137 -3.33 -29.86 -5.67
CA ALA A 137 -1.91 -29.88 -6.03
C ALA A 137 -1.47 -31.15 -6.78
N ARG A 138 -2.01 -32.33 -6.42
CA ARG A 138 -1.59 -33.64 -6.98
C ARG A 138 -1.89 -33.85 -8.46
N LYS A 139 -2.69 -32.99 -9.11
CA LYS A 139 -3.26 -33.10 -10.46
C LYS A 139 -4.65 -33.76 -10.46
N VAL A 140 -5.51 -33.14 -11.27
CA VAL A 140 -6.95 -33.34 -11.34
C VAL A 140 -7.33 -34.72 -11.90
N ASN A 141 -7.85 -35.60 -11.04
CA ASN A 141 -8.61 -36.80 -11.43
C ASN A 141 -10.04 -36.69 -10.87
N ILE A 142 -10.97 -37.50 -11.39
CA ILE A 142 -12.39 -37.41 -11.05
C ILE A 142 -12.68 -37.62 -9.55
N GLU A 143 -11.93 -38.50 -8.88
CA GLU A 143 -12.10 -38.76 -7.44
C GLU A 143 -11.76 -37.54 -6.61
N HIS A 144 -10.59 -36.94 -6.87
CA HIS A 144 -10.10 -35.76 -6.16
C HIS A 144 -11.09 -34.59 -6.29
N LEU A 145 -11.60 -34.38 -7.50
CA LEU A 145 -12.54 -33.32 -7.81
C LEU A 145 -13.89 -33.49 -7.13
N ARG A 146 -14.40 -34.73 -7.01
CA ARG A 146 -15.66 -34.99 -6.31
C ARG A 146 -15.56 -34.63 -4.84
N VAL A 147 -14.41 -34.90 -4.20
CA VAL A 147 -14.16 -34.50 -2.81
C VAL A 147 -14.11 -32.97 -2.69
N ILE A 148 -13.32 -32.30 -3.54
CA ILE A 148 -13.21 -30.83 -3.52
C ILE A 148 -14.60 -30.18 -3.70
N VAL A 149 -15.34 -30.56 -4.74
CA VAL A 149 -16.68 -30.00 -5.01
C VAL A 149 -17.70 -30.36 -3.91
N GLY A 150 -17.51 -31.47 -3.20
CA GLY A 150 -18.32 -31.84 -2.04
C GLY A 150 -18.08 -30.90 -0.85
N SER A 151 -16.82 -30.56 -0.58
CA SER A 151 -16.42 -29.68 0.53
C SER A 151 -16.72 -28.21 0.28
N ILE A 152 -16.52 -27.73 -0.95
CA ILE A 152 -16.77 -26.35 -1.36
C ILE A 152 -17.76 -26.30 -2.53
N PRO A 153 -19.06 -26.50 -2.27
CA PRO A 153 -20.07 -26.67 -3.32
C PRO A 153 -20.32 -25.41 -4.16
N LYS A 154 -19.84 -24.24 -3.76
CA LYS A 154 -19.95 -23.03 -4.59
C LYS A 154 -18.71 -22.77 -5.45
N ASN A 155 -17.65 -23.58 -5.32
CA ASN A 155 -16.41 -23.34 -6.04
C ASN A 155 -16.55 -23.63 -7.53
N ILE A 156 -16.34 -22.59 -8.35
CA ILE A 156 -16.55 -22.64 -9.80
C ILE A 156 -15.44 -23.43 -10.48
N VAL A 157 -14.18 -23.20 -10.08
CA VAL A 157 -12.99 -23.78 -10.71
C VAL A 157 -12.96 -25.30 -10.55
N ALA A 158 -13.11 -25.78 -9.32
CA ALA A 158 -13.16 -27.20 -9.04
C ALA A 158 -14.33 -27.88 -9.76
N ARG A 159 -15.48 -27.19 -9.86
CA ARG A 159 -16.67 -27.72 -10.53
C ARG A 159 -16.50 -27.83 -12.05
N LEU A 160 -15.95 -26.81 -12.71
CA LEU A 160 -15.62 -26.87 -14.13
C LEU A 160 -14.57 -27.96 -14.42
N ALA A 161 -13.57 -28.10 -13.56
CA ALA A 161 -12.62 -29.20 -13.61
C ALA A 161 -13.32 -30.57 -13.50
N LEU A 162 -14.26 -30.72 -12.56
CA LEU A 162 -15.07 -31.93 -12.39
C LEU A 162 -15.90 -32.26 -13.64
N ILE A 163 -16.60 -31.28 -14.21
CA ILE A 163 -17.40 -31.47 -15.43
C ILE A 163 -16.52 -31.96 -16.57
N LYS A 164 -15.32 -31.39 -16.75
CA LYS A 164 -14.39 -31.80 -17.82
C LYS A 164 -13.95 -33.26 -17.69
N GLU A 165 -13.74 -33.76 -16.47
CA GLU A 165 -13.38 -35.17 -16.26
C GLU A 165 -14.61 -36.11 -16.29
N LEU A 166 -15.78 -35.69 -15.80
CA LEU A 166 -17.03 -36.44 -15.95
C LEU A 166 -17.37 -36.70 -17.42
N LEU A 167 -17.20 -35.68 -18.27
CA LEU A 167 -17.45 -35.83 -19.71
C LEU A 167 -16.42 -36.72 -20.39
N LYS A 168 -15.19 -36.79 -19.87
CA LYS A 168 -14.17 -37.71 -20.38
C LYS A 168 -14.51 -39.17 -20.08
N GLU A 169 -15.15 -39.43 -18.94
CA GLU A 169 -15.65 -40.76 -18.52
C GLU A 169 -17.10 -41.03 -18.97
N GLU A 170 -17.68 -40.16 -19.82
CA GLU A 170 -19.04 -40.26 -20.35
C GLU A 170 -20.16 -40.26 -19.26
N GLU A 171 -19.90 -39.66 -18.09
CA GLU A 171 -20.86 -39.48 -16.99
C GLU A 171 -21.79 -38.27 -17.21
N PHE A 172 -22.62 -38.33 -18.26
CA PHE A 172 -23.46 -37.21 -18.73
C PHE A 172 -24.41 -36.62 -17.69
N LYS A 173 -25.03 -37.47 -16.86
CA LYS A 173 -26.02 -37.03 -15.87
C LYS A 173 -25.38 -36.14 -14.80
N ASP A 174 -24.26 -36.57 -14.25
CA ASP A 174 -23.53 -35.85 -13.23
C ASP A 174 -22.92 -34.57 -13.81
N ALA A 175 -22.42 -34.61 -15.06
CA ALA A 175 -21.93 -33.42 -15.75
C ALA A 175 -23.03 -32.34 -15.89
N LYS A 176 -24.25 -32.75 -16.28
CA LYS A 176 -25.40 -31.84 -16.37
C LYS A 176 -25.77 -31.25 -15.01
N THR A 177 -25.86 -32.06 -13.96
CA THR A 177 -26.17 -31.57 -12.60
C THR A 177 -25.17 -30.52 -12.13
N ASN A 178 -23.89 -30.71 -12.43
CA ASN A 178 -22.87 -29.71 -12.09
C ASN A 178 -22.98 -28.42 -12.92
N LEU A 179 -23.36 -28.50 -14.19
CA LEU A 179 -23.66 -27.32 -15.02
C LEU A 179 -24.88 -26.55 -14.48
N ASP A 180 -25.95 -27.23 -14.09
CA ASP A 180 -27.15 -26.61 -13.52
C ASP A 180 -26.82 -25.80 -12.24
N VAL A 181 -25.86 -26.28 -11.44
CA VAL A 181 -25.38 -25.55 -10.26
C VAL A 181 -24.65 -24.26 -10.63
N LEU A 182 -23.83 -24.25 -11.69
CA LEU A 182 -23.19 -23.02 -12.18
C LEU A 182 -24.24 -22.00 -12.65
N LEU A 183 -25.27 -22.46 -13.37
CA LEU A 183 -26.36 -21.58 -13.79
C LEU A 183 -27.10 -20.96 -12.58
N ALA A 184 -27.39 -21.75 -11.55
CA ALA A 184 -28.06 -21.29 -10.33
C ALA A 184 -27.23 -20.31 -9.49
N GLN A 185 -25.91 -20.28 -9.66
CA GLN A 185 -25.02 -19.31 -9.03
C GLN A 185 -24.92 -17.99 -9.83
N GLU A 186 -25.60 -17.89 -10.96
CA GLU A 186 -25.60 -16.69 -11.84
C GLU A 186 -24.20 -16.32 -12.38
N VAL A 187 -23.28 -17.29 -12.46
CA VAL A 187 -21.90 -17.07 -12.95
C VAL A 187 -21.80 -17.12 -14.48
N ILE A 188 -22.81 -17.69 -15.14
CA ILE A 188 -22.88 -17.78 -16.61
C ILE A 188 -23.48 -16.48 -17.13
N GLN A 189 -22.62 -15.50 -17.44
CA GLN A 189 -23.03 -14.18 -17.90
C GLN A 189 -22.43 -13.85 -19.28
N GLY A 190 -23.20 -13.17 -20.12
CA GLY A 190 -22.80 -12.78 -21.48
C GLY A 190 -23.13 -13.82 -22.55
N GLU A 191 -23.28 -13.36 -23.81
CA GLU A 191 -23.73 -14.17 -24.94
C GLU A 191 -22.80 -15.35 -25.24
N GLN A 192 -21.48 -15.14 -25.14
CA GLN A 192 -20.49 -16.18 -25.42
C GLN A 192 -20.53 -17.30 -24.37
N ALA A 193 -20.53 -16.95 -23.07
CA ALA A 193 -20.62 -17.93 -21.99
C ALA A 193 -21.94 -18.70 -22.06
N GLN A 194 -23.05 -18.01 -22.33
CA GLN A 194 -24.37 -18.64 -22.50
C GLN A 194 -24.36 -19.60 -23.70
N GLY A 195 -23.80 -19.21 -24.84
CA GLY A 195 -23.71 -20.07 -26.03
C GLY A 195 -22.87 -21.33 -25.80
N LEU A 196 -21.76 -21.22 -25.07
CA LEU A 196 -20.92 -22.36 -24.70
C LEU A 196 -21.61 -23.28 -23.68
N PHE A 197 -22.32 -22.70 -22.71
CA PHE A 197 -23.12 -23.42 -21.73
C PHE A 197 -24.27 -24.21 -22.39
N ASP A 198 -25.08 -23.54 -23.21
CA ASP A 198 -26.19 -24.16 -23.95
C ASP A 198 -25.66 -25.23 -24.92
N GLY A 199 -24.56 -24.92 -25.60
CA GLY A 199 -23.85 -25.87 -26.45
C GLY A 199 -23.41 -27.12 -25.69
N ALA A 200 -22.84 -26.97 -24.49
CA ALA A 200 -22.47 -28.10 -23.65
C ALA A 200 -23.69 -28.96 -23.29
N LEU A 201 -24.80 -28.35 -22.86
CA LEU A 201 -26.04 -29.07 -22.51
C LEU A 201 -26.62 -29.86 -23.69
N VAL A 202 -26.70 -29.25 -24.88
CA VAL A 202 -27.20 -29.92 -26.10
C VAL A 202 -26.34 -31.14 -26.44
N GLN A 203 -25.02 -31.01 -26.34
CA GLN A 203 -24.11 -32.11 -26.67
C GLN A 203 -24.12 -33.21 -25.60
N ILE A 204 -24.36 -32.88 -24.34
CA ILE A 204 -24.60 -33.85 -23.27
C ILE A 204 -25.86 -34.66 -23.56
N GLU A 205 -26.96 -34.00 -23.95
CA GLU A 205 -28.23 -34.67 -24.29
C GLU A 205 -28.12 -35.53 -25.55
N ALA A 206 -27.25 -35.15 -26.49
CA ALA A 206 -26.93 -35.92 -27.69
C ALA A 206 -25.94 -37.08 -27.44
N GLY A 207 -25.42 -37.25 -26.23
CA GLY A 207 -24.41 -38.27 -25.90
C GLY A 207 -23.04 -38.03 -26.54
N GLN A 208 -22.71 -36.78 -26.89
CA GLN A 208 -21.46 -36.41 -27.57
C GLN A 208 -20.41 -35.86 -26.60
N ALA A 209 -19.85 -36.74 -25.76
CA ALA A 209 -18.89 -36.42 -24.70
C ALA A 209 -17.73 -35.51 -25.13
N ARG A 210 -17.04 -35.84 -26.24
CA ARG A 210 -15.90 -35.06 -26.73
C ARG A 210 -16.26 -33.63 -27.10
N VAL A 211 -17.42 -33.43 -27.74
CA VAL A 211 -17.87 -32.10 -28.18
C VAL A 211 -18.36 -31.30 -26.99
N ALA A 212 -19.14 -31.92 -26.09
CA ALA A 212 -19.56 -31.32 -24.83
C ALA A 212 -18.36 -30.85 -23.99
N ARG A 213 -17.31 -31.68 -23.87
CA ARG A 213 -16.08 -31.31 -23.13
C ARG A 213 -15.38 -30.12 -23.78
N GLY A 214 -15.36 -30.05 -25.11
CA GLY A 214 -14.84 -28.89 -25.85
C GLY A 214 -15.60 -27.60 -25.53
N GLN A 215 -16.93 -27.67 -25.44
CA GLN A 215 -17.77 -26.53 -25.04
C GLN A 215 -17.49 -26.09 -23.60
N VAL A 216 -17.34 -27.04 -22.67
CA VAL A 216 -17.01 -26.73 -21.26
C VAL A 216 -15.61 -26.14 -21.11
N ILE A 217 -14.63 -26.59 -21.91
CA ILE A 217 -13.29 -25.96 -21.95
C ILE A 217 -13.41 -24.51 -22.44
N GLY A 218 -14.20 -24.27 -23.48
CA GLY A 218 -14.49 -22.93 -23.95
C GLY A 218 -15.14 -22.08 -22.86
N LEU A 219 -16.14 -22.64 -22.16
CA LEU A 219 -16.85 -21.96 -21.07
C LEU A 219 -15.90 -21.59 -19.94
N ASP A 220 -15.07 -22.53 -19.49
CA ASP A 220 -14.06 -22.32 -18.45
C ASP A 220 -13.09 -21.20 -18.86
N ASN A 221 -12.62 -21.20 -20.10
CA ASN A 221 -11.76 -20.13 -20.61
C ASN A 221 -12.42 -18.76 -20.60
N VAL A 222 -13.72 -18.67 -20.94
CA VAL A 222 -14.48 -17.40 -20.89
C VAL A 222 -14.71 -16.92 -19.45
N LEU A 223 -14.79 -17.84 -18.49
CA LEU A 223 -15.01 -17.52 -17.08
C LEU A 223 -13.73 -17.19 -16.30
N LYS A 224 -12.55 -17.65 -16.73
CA LYS A 224 -11.25 -17.32 -16.12
C LYS A 224 -11.07 -15.84 -15.74
N PRO A 225 -11.38 -14.86 -16.60
CA PRO A 225 -11.25 -13.44 -16.28
C PRO A 225 -12.41 -12.87 -15.43
N THR A 226 -13.24 -13.70 -14.78
CA THR A 226 -14.36 -13.23 -13.93
C THR A 226 -14.02 -13.31 -12.45
N ARG A 227 -14.44 -12.29 -11.68
CA ARG A 227 -14.06 -12.14 -10.25
C ARG A 227 -14.44 -13.39 -9.45
N ALA A 228 -15.62 -13.93 -9.72
CA ALA A 228 -16.12 -15.13 -9.06
C ALA A 228 -15.25 -16.37 -9.33
N TRP A 229 -14.78 -16.55 -10.58
CA TRP A 229 -13.88 -17.66 -10.93
C TRP A 229 -12.54 -17.53 -10.23
N GLN A 230 -11.97 -16.32 -10.17
CA GLN A 230 -10.68 -16.08 -9.54
C GLN A 230 -10.72 -16.23 -8.02
N GLN A 231 -11.78 -15.74 -7.38
CA GLN A 231 -12.00 -16.00 -5.95
C GLN A 231 -12.10 -17.52 -5.69
N SER A 232 -12.82 -18.26 -6.56
CA SER A 232 -12.86 -19.71 -6.49
C SER A 232 -11.48 -20.35 -6.71
N LEU A 233 -10.60 -19.79 -7.54
CA LEU A 233 -9.23 -20.29 -7.70
C LEU A 233 -8.42 -20.06 -6.42
N LEU A 234 -8.49 -18.87 -5.82
CA LEU A 234 -7.80 -18.53 -4.57
C LEU A 234 -8.17 -19.49 -3.43
N GLU A 235 -9.45 -19.88 -3.33
CA GLU A 235 -9.94 -20.84 -2.33
C GLU A 235 -9.27 -22.23 -2.42
N VAL A 236 -8.87 -22.68 -3.62
CA VAL A 236 -8.29 -24.03 -3.81
C VAL A 236 -6.78 -24.02 -4.01
N ALA A 237 -6.25 -22.99 -4.66
CA ALA A 237 -4.86 -22.88 -5.11
C ALA A 237 -4.01 -21.90 -4.28
N GLY A 238 -4.63 -20.99 -3.53
CA GLY A 238 -3.94 -19.90 -2.84
C GLY A 238 -3.58 -18.72 -3.75
N PRO A 239 -3.02 -17.63 -3.17
CA PRO A 239 -2.56 -16.45 -3.91
C PRO A 239 -1.52 -16.78 -4.98
N PRO A 240 -1.72 -16.36 -6.25
CA PRO A 240 -0.76 -16.60 -7.32
C PRO A 240 0.55 -15.84 -7.07
N GLY A 241 1.70 -16.47 -7.35
CA GLY A 241 3.02 -15.84 -7.28
C GLY A 241 3.77 -15.96 -5.97
N THR A 242 3.15 -16.52 -4.93
CA THR A 242 3.84 -16.75 -3.65
C THR A 242 4.67 -18.02 -3.72
N ILE A 243 5.98 -17.92 -3.50
CA ILE A 243 6.86 -19.09 -3.31
C ILE A 243 6.63 -19.63 -1.90
N GLY A 244 5.93 -20.77 -1.81
CA GLY A 244 5.55 -21.44 -0.57
C GLY A 244 4.71 -20.59 0.40
N HIS A 245 3.66 -21.19 0.97
CA HIS A 245 2.88 -20.56 2.02
C HIS A 245 3.45 -20.89 3.41
N PRO A 246 3.60 -19.90 4.31
CA PRO A 246 4.01 -20.19 5.68
C PRO A 246 2.96 -21.06 6.36
N ILE A 247 3.44 -22.06 7.10
CA ILE A 247 2.56 -22.84 7.97
C ILE A 247 2.24 -21.92 9.16
N ARG A 248 0.99 -21.48 9.29
CA ARG A 248 0.61 -20.45 10.28
C ARG A 248 0.35 -20.99 11.69
N ALA A 249 0.03 -22.27 11.83
CA ALA A 249 -0.30 -22.91 13.11
C ALA A 249 0.69 -24.01 13.48
N PHE A 250 0.90 -24.23 14.79
CA PHE A 250 1.63 -25.41 15.26
C PHE A 250 0.95 -26.70 14.79
N ILE A 251 1.76 -27.69 14.42
CA ILE A 251 1.31 -28.95 13.85
C ILE A 251 1.14 -30.01 14.95
N ASN A 252 2.15 -30.16 15.81
CA ASN A 252 2.20 -31.23 16.81
C ASN A 252 1.85 -30.73 18.22
N THR A 253 2.02 -29.44 18.45
CA THR A 253 1.77 -28.78 19.72
C THR A 253 0.36 -28.15 19.69
N PRO A 254 -0.56 -28.57 20.58
CA PRO A 254 -1.84 -27.90 20.68
C PRO A 254 -1.62 -26.44 21.10
N ILE A 255 -2.28 -25.51 20.43
CA ILE A 255 -2.27 -24.10 20.83
C ILE A 255 -2.82 -24.06 22.27
N PRO A 256 -2.07 -23.48 23.24
CA PRO A 256 -2.61 -23.25 24.57
C PRO A 256 -3.91 -22.49 24.43
N GLN A 257 -5.00 -22.99 25.04
CA GLN A 257 -6.26 -22.26 25.04
C GLN A 257 -5.96 -20.87 25.61
N GLN A 258 -6.22 -19.81 24.83
CA GLN A 258 -6.03 -18.44 25.28
C GLN A 258 -6.78 -18.34 26.61
N LEU A 259 -6.05 -18.09 27.69
CA LEU A 259 -6.70 -17.90 28.98
C LEU A 259 -7.66 -16.72 28.79
N PRO A 260 -8.91 -16.82 29.26
CA PRO A 260 -9.77 -15.65 29.31
C PRO A 260 -8.98 -14.54 30.00
N THR A 261 -8.89 -13.37 29.36
CA THR A 261 -8.29 -12.19 29.99
C THR A 261 -8.93 -12.03 31.36
N GLU A 262 -8.13 -11.92 32.42
CA GLU A 262 -8.69 -11.79 33.76
C GLU A 262 -9.63 -10.58 33.77
N ILE A 263 -10.84 -10.76 34.30
CA ILE A 263 -11.84 -9.67 34.36
C ILE A 263 -11.28 -8.58 35.27
N LYS A 264 -10.73 -7.54 34.66
CA LYS A 264 -10.25 -6.38 35.38
C LYS A 264 -11.42 -5.44 35.61
N THR A 265 -11.91 -5.42 36.85
CA THR A 265 -12.90 -4.42 37.27
C THR A 265 -12.17 -3.11 37.54
N VAL A 266 -12.53 -2.06 36.79
CA VAL A 266 -11.98 -0.71 37.00
C VAL A 266 -12.80 0.07 38.02
N LYS A 267 -12.17 1.02 38.70
CA LYS A 267 -12.84 1.95 39.62
C LYS A 267 -12.36 3.35 39.31
N PHE A 268 -13.20 4.33 39.59
CA PHE A 268 -12.90 5.72 39.31
C PHE A 268 -13.05 6.58 40.56
N THR A 269 -12.05 7.42 40.81
CA THR A 269 -12.05 8.42 41.88
C THR A 269 -12.10 9.82 41.28
N LYS A 270 -13.13 10.57 41.67
CA LYS A 270 -13.27 11.98 41.26
C LYS A 270 -12.16 12.86 41.81
N ASP A 271 -11.46 13.57 40.94
CA ASP A 271 -10.54 14.64 41.33
C ASP A 271 -11.30 15.92 41.66
N VAL A 272 -11.49 16.15 42.96
CA VAL A 272 -12.18 17.35 43.47
C VAL A 272 -11.47 18.67 43.16
N THR A 273 -10.18 18.64 42.78
CA THR A 273 -9.42 19.85 42.46
C THR A 273 -9.68 20.36 41.04
N THR A 274 -10.22 19.50 40.18
CA THR A 274 -10.53 19.81 38.77
C THR A 274 -11.93 20.39 38.57
N ILE A 275 -12.74 20.44 39.64
CA ILE A 275 -14.15 20.84 39.56
C ILE A 275 -14.29 22.26 39.03
N LYS A 276 -15.03 22.41 37.92
CA LYS A 276 -15.45 23.71 37.38
C LYS A 276 -16.98 23.79 37.32
N PRO A 277 -17.59 24.91 37.75
CA PRO A 277 -19.03 25.07 37.62
C PRO A 277 -19.43 25.17 36.14
N SER A 278 -20.60 24.62 35.79
CA SER A 278 -21.22 24.79 34.47
C SER A 278 -21.57 26.27 34.21
N ASN A 279 -20.61 27.03 33.71
CA ASN A 279 -20.72 28.48 33.50
C ASN A 279 -20.53 28.85 32.03
N LYS A 280 -21.32 28.29 31.11
CA LYS A 280 -21.32 28.59 29.65
C LYS A 280 -19.97 28.40 28.91
N LYS A 281 -18.87 28.14 29.61
CA LYS A 281 -17.58 27.76 29.03
C LYS A 281 -17.58 26.27 28.74
N ARG A 282 -17.06 25.89 27.59
CA ARG A 282 -16.74 24.49 27.27
C ARG A 282 -15.32 24.19 27.73
N VAL A 283 -15.12 23.00 28.26
CA VAL A 283 -13.84 22.55 28.78
C VAL A 283 -13.46 21.30 28.00
N LEU A 284 -12.23 21.27 27.48
CA LEU A 284 -11.67 20.14 26.74
C LEU A 284 -10.31 19.79 27.37
N LEU A 285 -10.05 18.50 27.59
CA LEU A 285 -8.69 18.03 27.85
C LEU A 285 -8.00 17.75 26.52
N VAL A 286 -6.83 18.32 26.34
CA VAL A 286 -5.98 18.10 25.18
C VAL A 286 -4.76 17.31 25.63
N GLU A 287 -4.65 16.09 25.14
CA GLU A 287 -3.51 15.21 25.40
C GLU A 287 -2.41 15.46 24.37
N SER A 288 -1.16 15.37 24.82
CA SER A 288 0.03 15.34 23.98
C SER A 288 1.09 14.46 24.66
N PRO A 289 2.17 14.05 23.96
CA PRO A 289 3.10 13.05 24.47
C PRO A 289 3.67 13.29 25.87
N GLU A 290 3.83 14.56 26.26
CA GLU A 290 4.48 14.94 27.52
C GLU A 290 3.60 15.76 28.46
N GLN A 291 2.41 16.17 28.03
CA GLN A 291 1.56 17.09 28.79
C GLN A 291 0.09 16.94 28.44
N ILE A 292 -0.74 17.31 29.42
CA ILE A 292 -2.18 17.44 29.28
C ILE A 292 -2.56 18.88 29.59
N ALA A 293 -3.32 19.49 28.70
CA ALA A 293 -3.81 20.85 28.85
C ALA A 293 -5.33 20.85 29.03
N LEU A 294 -5.78 21.45 30.12
CA LEU A 294 -7.19 21.80 30.30
C LEU A 294 -7.47 23.13 29.59
N VAL A 295 -8.21 23.08 28.49
CA VAL A 295 -8.55 24.26 27.68
C VAL A 295 -9.98 24.70 28.00
N GLU A 296 -10.14 25.92 28.50
CA GLU A 296 -11.44 26.58 28.70
C GLU A 296 -11.72 27.54 27.54
N VAL A 297 -12.69 27.21 26.69
CA VAL A 297 -13.08 28.10 25.57
C VAL A 297 -13.74 29.37 26.12
N GLU A 298 -13.15 30.54 25.85
CA GLU A 298 -13.61 31.82 26.39
C GLU A 298 -14.96 32.28 25.80
N ASN A 299 -15.27 31.84 24.58
CA ASN A 299 -16.48 32.23 23.87
C ASN A 299 -17.75 31.64 24.51
N GLN A 300 -18.60 32.50 25.07
CA GLN A 300 -19.82 32.11 25.78
C GLN A 300 -20.91 31.49 24.90
N PHE A 301 -20.76 31.56 23.57
CA PHE A 301 -21.67 30.94 22.60
C PHE A 301 -21.13 29.61 22.06
N ALA A 302 -19.94 29.16 22.49
CA ALA A 302 -19.39 27.88 22.06
C ALA A 302 -20.33 26.72 22.46
N CYS A 303 -20.76 25.95 21.47
CA CYS A 303 -21.67 24.81 21.65
C CYS A 303 -20.99 23.47 21.40
N THR A 304 -20.01 23.42 20.49
CA THR A 304 -19.17 22.25 20.16
C THR A 304 -17.69 22.64 20.17
N VAL A 305 -16.82 21.73 20.59
CA VAL A 305 -15.38 21.93 20.73
C VAL A 305 -14.66 20.63 20.40
N ILE A 306 -13.61 20.69 19.59
CA ILE A 306 -12.81 19.54 19.17
C ILE A 306 -11.30 19.88 19.19
N PRO A 307 -10.43 18.91 19.48
CA PRO A 307 -9.00 19.04 19.23
C PRO A 307 -8.70 18.90 17.73
N ILE A 308 -7.77 19.69 17.21
CA ILE A 308 -7.27 19.59 15.82
C ILE A 308 -5.89 20.24 15.75
N ASP A 309 -4.98 19.77 14.90
CA ASP A 309 -3.80 20.54 14.52
C ASP A 309 -4.10 21.23 13.19
N TRP A 310 -4.63 22.45 13.25
CA TRP A 310 -5.12 23.14 12.05
C TRP A 310 -3.98 23.73 11.20
N ASN A 311 -2.92 24.22 11.86
CA ASN A 311 -1.79 24.83 11.19
C ASN A 311 -0.65 23.84 10.89
N ASN A 312 -0.84 22.56 11.20
CA ASN A 312 0.07 21.46 10.94
C ASN A 312 1.44 21.67 11.62
N ASP A 313 1.48 22.18 12.86
CA ASP A 313 2.70 22.50 13.62
C ASP A 313 3.08 21.46 14.71
N ARG A 314 2.35 20.33 14.74
CA ARG A 314 2.37 19.24 15.75
C ARG A 314 1.81 19.63 17.11
N LYS A 315 1.21 20.81 17.26
CA LYS A 315 0.51 21.18 18.48
C LYS A 315 -0.98 21.11 18.21
N VAL A 316 -1.66 20.52 19.17
CA VAL A 316 -3.12 20.46 19.12
C VAL A 316 -3.68 21.84 19.45
N ASP A 317 -4.35 22.43 18.48
CA ASP A 317 -5.26 23.55 18.62
C ASP A 317 -6.63 23.08 19.12
N VAL A 318 -7.45 24.05 19.54
CA VAL A 318 -8.84 23.81 19.92
C VAL A 318 -9.76 24.58 18.99
N LEU A 319 -10.52 23.85 18.18
CA LEU A 319 -11.54 24.43 17.31
C LEU A 319 -12.89 24.41 18.02
N TYR A 320 -13.63 25.52 17.96
CA TYR A 320 -14.98 25.59 18.50
C TYR A 320 -15.99 26.12 17.49
N GLY A 321 -17.20 25.57 17.58
CA GLY A 321 -18.39 26.03 16.88
C GLY A 321 -19.33 26.72 17.84
N THR A 322 -20.04 27.75 17.37
CA THR A 322 -20.94 28.55 18.22
C THR A 322 -22.42 28.39 17.87
N SER A 323 -23.29 28.73 18.82
CA SER A 323 -24.73 28.76 18.62
C SER A 323 -25.21 29.77 17.58
N ASN A 324 -24.34 30.69 17.14
CA ASN A 324 -24.63 31.69 16.11
C ASN A 324 -23.92 31.39 14.77
N GLY A 325 -23.29 30.22 14.63
CA GLY A 325 -22.76 29.72 13.37
C GLY A 325 -21.32 30.10 13.03
N VAL A 326 -20.57 30.63 14.00
CA VAL A 326 -19.11 30.89 13.88
C VAL A 326 -18.34 29.61 14.14
N VAL A 327 -17.28 29.36 13.36
CA VAL A 327 -16.23 28.37 13.63
C VAL A 327 -14.89 29.10 13.74
N ALA A 328 -14.14 28.86 14.82
CA ALA A 328 -12.89 29.57 15.12
C ALA A 328 -11.96 28.72 15.99
N ILE A 329 -10.67 29.05 15.93
CA ILE A 329 -9.64 28.49 16.80
C ILE A 329 -9.59 29.29 18.11
N GLU A 330 -9.51 28.61 19.25
CA GLU A 330 -9.41 29.26 20.56
C GLU A 330 -8.14 30.12 20.66
N GLY A 331 -8.31 31.41 20.94
CA GLY A 331 -7.20 32.38 20.94
C GLY A 331 -6.62 32.68 19.55
N GLY A 332 -7.20 32.14 18.48
CA GLY A 332 -6.71 32.22 17.09
C GLY A 332 -7.66 32.94 16.14
N SER A 333 -7.69 32.48 14.88
CA SER A 333 -8.46 33.07 13.79
C SER A 333 -9.90 32.55 13.73
N ILE A 334 -10.79 33.38 13.18
CA ILE A 334 -12.14 32.96 12.76
C ILE A 334 -12.01 32.31 11.39
N LEU A 335 -12.39 31.04 11.28
CA LEU A 335 -12.33 30.27 10.03
C LEU A 335 -13.65 30.35 9.25
N LEU A 336 -14.78 30.48 9.97
CA LEU A 336 -16.10 30.63 9.37
C LEU A 336 -16.91 31.71 10.10
N GLU A 337 -17.41 32.67 9.32
CA GLU A 337 -18.28 33.73 9.81
C GLU A 337 -19.70 33.25 10.15
N GLY A 338 -20.28 33.86 11.18
CA GLY A 338 -21.60 33.51 11.68
C GLY A 338 -22.74 33.92 10.75
N ASN A 339 -23.72 33.03 10.59
CA ASN A 339 -24.96 33.30 9.85
C ASN A 339 -26.23 33.30 10.73
N GLY A 340 -26.08 33.08 12.04
CA GLY A 340 -27.19 33.01 13.01
C GLY A 340 -27.74 31.61 13.26
N GLU A 341 -27.24 30.58 12.57
CA GLU A 341 -27.64 29.18 12.73
C GLU A 341 -26.58 28.42 13.54
N SER A 342 -26.99 27.61 14.51
CA SER A 342 -26.05 26.91 15.39
C SER A 342 -25.18 25.91 14.63
N ILE A 343 -23.90 25.82 14.99
CA ILE A 343 -23.09 24.66 14.62
C ILE A 343 -23.64 23.43 15.36
N VAL A 344 -23.86 22.35 14.61
CA VAL A 344 -24.43 21.07 15.07
C VAL A 344 -23.35 19.99 15.12
N ALA A 345 -22.41 20.00 14.18
CA ALA A 345 -21.32 19.04 14.10
C ALA A 345 -20.03 19.71 13.58
N LEU A 346 -18.90 19.26 14.11
CA LEU A 346 -17.55 19.53 13.64
C LEU A 346 -16.77 18.21 13.69
N THR A 347 -16.20 17.78 12.57
CA THR A 347 -15.39 16.54 12.51
C THR A 347 -14.13 16.81 11.68
N PRO A 348 -12.93 16.69 12.27
CA PRO A 348 -11.67 16.73 11.53
C PRO A 348 -11.63 15.58 10.52
N TRP A 349 -11.25 15.90 9.29
CA TRP A 349 -11.22 14.92 8.21
C TRP A 349 -10.31 15.43 7.10
N ASP A 350 -9.31 14.66 6.69
CA ASP A 350 -8.55 14.93 5.45
C ASP A 350 -9.38 14.39 4.27
N ALA A 351 -10.35 15.19 3.84
CA ALA A 351 -11.43 14.72 2.96
C ALA A 351 -11.00 14.66 1.50
N ASP A 352 -10.05 15.49 1.10
CA ASP A 352 -9.46 15.50 -0.24
C ASP A 352 -8.07 14.86 -0.31
N GLN A 353 -7.57 14.33 0.82
CA GLN A 353 -6.38 13.47 0.92
C GLN A 353 -5.11 14.19 0.47
N ASP A 354 -4.98 15.46 0.84
CA ASP A 354 -3.89 16.31 0.41
C ASP A 354 -2.81 16.52 1.49
N GLY A 355 -3.05 16.00 2.70
CA GLY A 355 -2.08 15.97 3.79
C GLY A 355 -2.25 17.10 4.82
N ASP A 356 -3.34 17.86 4.79
CA ASP A 356 -3.79 18.67 5.91
C ASP A 356 -5.20 18.25 6.41
N LEU A 357 -5.63 18.81 7.55
CA LEU A 357 -6.96 18.50 8.10
C LEU A 357 -7.97 19.55 7.69
N ASP A 358 -9.03 19.11 7.03
CA ASP A 358 -10.25 19.87 6.86
C ASP A 358 -11.20 19.65 8.05
N VAL A 359 -12.35 20.33 8.00
CA VAL A 359 -13.42 20.13 8.97
C VAL A 359 -14.75 19.96 8.26
N LEU A 360 -15.41 18.83 8.47
CA LEU A 360 -16.83 18.69 8.14
C LEU A 360 -17.62 19.56 9.12
N VAL A 361 -18.32 20.57 8.59
CA VAL A 361 -19.15 21.50 9.36
C VAL A 361 -20.61 21.27 9.02
N THR A 362 -21.43 21.07 10.05
CA THR A 362 -22.88 21.10 9.89
C THR A 362 -23.50 22.27 10.67
N ARG A 363 -24.32 23.06 9.96
CA ARG A 363 -25.23 24.06 10.54
C ARG A 363 -26.58 24.08 9.81
N ASP A 364 -26.83 25.07 8.95
CA ASP A 364 -27.96 25.13 8.01
C ASP A 364 -27.80 24.21 6.79
N SER A 365 -26.59 23.72 6.58
CA SER A 365 -26.21 22.72 5.60
C SER A 365 -24.96 21.98 6.11
N THR A 366 -24.65 20.84 5.50
CA THR A 366 -23.41 20.11 5.71
C THR A 366 -22.44 20.43 4.58
N PHE A 367 -21.24 20.88 4.92
CA PHE A 367 -20.20 21.24 3.96
C PHE A 367 -18.82 21.01 4.58
N LEU A 368 -17.80 20.95 3.73
CA LEU A 368 -16.42 20.87 4.15
C LEU A 368 -15.85 22.29 4.24
N LEU A 369 -15.28 22.63 5.40
CA LEU A 369 -14.42 23.79 5.56
C LEU A 369 -13.00 23.32 5.25
N GLN A 370 -12.61 23.52 4.00
CA GLN A 370 -11.37 23.03 3.41
C GLN A 370 -10.20 23.91 3.86
N ASN A 371 -9.12 23.30 4.34
CA ASN A 371 -7.88 23.98 4.70
C ASN A 371 -7.06 24.22 3.43
N ASN A 372 -6.52 25.43 3.26
CA ASN A 372 -5.73 25.76 2.07
C ASN A 372 -4.21 25.65 2.34
N GLY A 373 -3.80 25.12 3.50
CA GLY A 373 -2.40 25.03 3.92
C GLY A 373 -1.68 26.37 4.17
N ASP A 374 -2.41 27.50 4.22
CA ASP A 374 -1.85 28.85 4.41
C ASP A 374 -2.62 29.71 5.41
N GLU A 375 -3.18 29.06 6.45
CA GLU A 375 -4.04 29.64 7.50
C GLU A 375 -5.38 30.18 6.99
N THR A 376 -5.69 30.01 5.70
CA THR A 376 -7.01 30.34 5.13
C THR A 376 -7.86 29.09 4.93
N ALA A 377 -9.18 29.28 4.84
CA ALA A 377 -10.13 28.20 4.63
C ALA A 377 -11.13 28.52 3.51
N SER A 378 -11.57 27.48 2.81
CA SER A 378 -12.53 27.55 1.70
C SER A 378 -13.78 26.73 2.02
N ILE A 379 -14.97 27.21 1.63
CA ILE A 379 -16.20 26.41 1.79
C ILE A 379 -16.40 25.54 0.54
N ARG A 380 -16.33 24.23 0.73
CA ARG A 380 -16.65 23.24 -0.29
C ARG A 380 -18.00 22.57 0.04
N LYS A 381 -18.99 22.84 -0.79
CA LYS A 381 -20.35 22.28 -0.61
C LYS A 381 -20.35 20.78 -0.87
N LEU A 382 -21.10 20.05 -0.04
CA LEU A 382 -21.36 18.63 -0.21
C LEU A 382 -22.84 18.43 -0.55
N ASP A 383 -23.15 17.42 -1.37
CA ASP A 383 -24.52 16.97 -1.58
C ASP A 383 -24.92 16.03 -0.45
N SER A 384 -25.12 16.61 0.73
CA SER A 384 -25.41 15.88 1.97
C SER A 384 -26.59 16.51 2.71
N PRO A 385 -27.44 15.71 3.38
CA PRO A 385 -28.36 16.23 4.39
C PRO A 385 -27.61 16.86 5.56
N ILE A 386 -28.35 17.58 6.42
CA ILE A 386 -27.85 18.08 7.71
C ILE A 386 -27.59 16.87 8.61
N LEU A 387 -26.36 16.77 9.11
CA LEU A 387 -25.89 15.68 9.98
C LEU A 387 -25.66 16.15 11.42
N LYS A 388 -25.84 15.22 12.35
CA LYS A 388 -25.35 15.30 13.74
C LYS A 388 -24.60 14.00 14.06
N SER A 389 -23.86 13.97 15.17
CA SER A 389 -23.15 12.75 15.63
C SER A 389 -22.29 12.14 14.51
N THR A 390 -21.35 12.94 14.01
CA THR A 390 -20.53 12.59 12.85
C THR A 390 -19.18 12.02 13.28
N HIS A 391 -18.79 10.90 12.68
CA HIS A 391 -17.54 10.20 12.96
C HIS A 391 -16.86 9.79 11.66
N ILE A 392 -15.54 9.94 11.59
CA ILE A 392 -14.73 9.35 10.52
C ILE A 392 -14.68 7.83 10.66
N ILE A 393 -14.68 7.10 9.55
CA ILE A 393 -14.67 5.63 9.50
C ILE A 393 -14.16 5.16 8.14
N ASP A 394 -13.50 4.01 8.03
CA ASP A 394 -13.27 3.32 6.75
C ASP A 394 -14.19 2.10 6.69
N ILE A 395 -15.42 2.30 6.18
CA ILE A 395 -16.51 1.33 6.34
C ILE A 395 -16.41 0.18 5.33
N ASP A 396 -15.78 0.42 4.18
CA ASP A 396 -15.59 -0.59 3.14
C ASP A 396 -14.15 -1.12 3.08
N GLU A 397 -13.36 -0.78 4.11
CA GLU A 397 -11.97 -1.16 4.28
C GLU A 397 -11.16 -0.86 3.02
N ASP A 398 -11.40 0.28 2.37
CA ASP A 398 -10.72 0.68 1.12
C ASP A 398 -9.51 1.58 1.33
N GLY A 399 -9.27 2.02 2.57
CA GLY A 399 -8.17 2.88 3.00
C GLY A 399 -8.46 4.38 2.86
N ALA A 400 -9.50 4.78 2.10
CA ALA A 400 -9.98 6.15 2.11
C ALA A 400 -11.00 6.31 3.24
N VAL A 401 -10.77 7.29 4.11
CA VAL A 401 -11.68 7.53 5.23
C VAL A 401 -12.95 8.22 4.76
N ASP A 402 -14.07 7.61 5.13
CA ASP A 402 -15.45 8.08 5.00
C ASP A 402 -15.90 8.84 6.27
N VAL A 403 -17.14 9.34 6.23
CA VAL A 403 -17.83 9.84 7.43
C VAL A 403 -19.19 9.18 7.56
N VAL A 404 -19.54 8.72 8.76
CA VAL A 404 -20.93 8.39 9.12
C VAL A 404 -21.52 9.50 9.97
N GLY A 405 -22.82 9.76 9.81
CA GLY A 405 -23.56 10.71 10.62
C GLY A 405 -25.05 10.39 10.66
N ILE A 406 -25.78 11.06 11.55
CA ILE A 406 -27.23 10.90 11.70
C ILE A 406 -27.95 12.07 11.03
N GLY A 407 -28.80 11.76 10.07
CA GLY A 407 -29.68 12.73 9.40
C GLY A 407 -30.77 13.28 10.31
N GLN A 408 -31.45 14.34 9.86
CA GLN A 408 -32.55 14.95 10.62
C GLN A 408 -33.76 14.00 10.84
N ASP A 409 -33.89 12.98 10.02
CA ASP A 409 -34.89 11.92 10.14
C ASP A 409 -34.45 10.78 11.07
N GLY A 410 -33.29 10.91 11.73
CA GLY A 410 -32.73 9.91 12.63
C GLY A 410 -32.01 8.77 11.91
N LYS A 411 -31.86 8.78 10.59
CA LYS A 411 -31.23 7.68 9.86
C LYS A 411 -29.74 7.89 9.69
N LEU A 412 -29.02 6.77 9.55
CA LEU A 412 -27.62 6.79 9.17
C LEU A 412 -27.45 7.38 7.76
N VAL A 413 -26.46 8.24 7.62
CA VAL A 413 -25.96 8.78 6.36
C VAL A 413 -24.47 8.49 6.30
N LEU A 414 -24.04 7.81 5.25
CA LEU A 414 -22.64 7.58 4.93
C LEU A 414 -22.20 8.61 3.89
N LEU A 415 -21.20 9.43 4.19
CA LEU A 415 -20.46 10.23 3.23
C LEU A 415 -19.25 9.42 2.78
N LYS A 416 -19.43 8.71 1.68
CA LYS A 416 -18.42 7.81 1.14
C LYS A 416 -17.36 8.58 0.35
N ASN A 417 -16.09 8.39 0.69
CA ASN A 417 -14.94 8.96 0.00
C ASN A 417 -14.50 8.02 -1.14
N GLU A 418 -14.91 8.33 -2.36
CA GLU A 418 -14.55 7.56 -3.55
C GLU A 418 -13.17 7.96 -4.10
N ARG A 419 -12.34 8.63 -3.28
CA ARG A 419 -11.01 9.17 -3.60
C ARG A 419 -11.05 10.27 -4.66
N SER A 420 -9.88 10.81 -5.02
CA SER A 420 -9.77 11.92 -5.99
C SER A 420 -10.62 13.15 -5.64
N GLY A 421 -10.95 13.30 -4.35
CA GLY A 421 -11.86 14.32 -3.81
C GLY A 421 -13.34 14.04 -4.09
N VAL A 422 -13.77 12.88 -4.59
CA VAL A 422 -15.20 12.59 -4.84
C VAL A 422 -15.85 12.06 -3.58
N ILE A 423 -16.88 12.76 -3.08
CA ILE A 423 -17.62 12.38 -1.87
C ILE A 423 -19.09 12.21 -2.23
N ASN A 424 -19.66 11.04 -1.94
CA ASN A 424 -21.06 10.71 -2.23
C ASN A 424 -21.82 10.38 -0.94
N ALA A 425 -23.02 10.93 -0.79
CA ALA A 425 -23.91 10.57 0.33
C ALA A 425 -24.73 9.31 -0.02
N ASP A 426 -24.67 8.29 0.83
CA ASP A 426 -25.50 7.09 0.80
C ASP A 426 -26.38 7.02 2.06
N GLN A 427 -27.68 6.81 1.85
CA GLN A 427 -28.70 6.71 2.90
C GLN A 427 -29.36 5.33 2.93
N THR A 428 -28.78 4.34 2.25
CA THR A 428 -29.32 2.97 2.14
C THR A 428 -28.84 2.07 3.28
N VAL A 429 -27.63 2.34 3.82
CA VAL A 429 -27.02 1.61 4.94
C VAL A 429 -27.86 1.78 6.21
N LEU A 430 -28.26 0.65 6.82
CA LEU A 430 -29.09 0.62 8.03
C LEU A 430 -30.38 1.48 7.97
N SER A 431 -30.92 1.70 6.76
CA SER A 431 -32.00 2.67 6.45
C SER A 431 -33.35 2.47 7.18
N ASN A 432 -33.51 1.35 7.89
CA ASN A 432 -34.71 1.01 8.66
C ASN A 432 -34.57 1.30 10.17
N ILE A 433 -33.46 1.92 10.60
CA ILE A 433 -33.13 2.19 12.00
C ILE A 433 -33.15 3.70 12.24
N GLU A 434 -33.86 4.13 13.28
CA GLU A 434 -33.82 5.51 13.79
C GLU A 434 -32.87 5.57 14.99
N MET A 435 -31.79 6.34 14.85
CA MET A 435 -30.67 6.44 15.79
C MET A 435 -30.68 7.78 16.52
N GLU A 436 -30.29 7.77 17.78
CA GLU A 436 -30.18 8.98 18.61
C GLU A 436 -28.77 9.56 18.60
N ASP A 437 -27.78 8.67 18.70
CA ASP A 437 -26.34 8.92 18.71
C ASP A 437 -25.60 7.66 18.21
N LEU A 438 -24.36 7.80 17.73
CA LEU A 438 -23.53 6.69 17.27
C LEU A 438 -22.04 6.90 17.59
N THR A 439 -21.28 5.82 17.56
CA THR A 439 -19.81 5.80 17.57
C THR A 439 -19.31 4.62 16.71
N VAL A 440 -18.01 4.54 16.43
CA VAL A 440 -17.43 3.57 15.50
C VAL A 440 -16.21 2.89 16.11
N GLY A 441 -15.91 1.67 15.69
CA GLY A 441 -14.77 0.89 16.18
C GLY A 441 -14.79 -0.54 15.65
N ASP A 442 -13.69 -1.27 15.78
CA ASP A 442 -13.65 -2.71 15.50
C ASP A 442 -14.07 -3.47 16.78
N PHE A 443 -15.37 -3.73 16.97
CA PHE A 443 -15.88 -4.29 18.24
C PHE A 443 -15.69 -5.81 18.36
N ASN A 444 -15.49 -6.48 17.22
CA ASN A 444 -15.31 -7.92 17.14
C ASN A 444 -13.84 -8.33 16.84
N ASN A 445 -12.94 -7.36 16.66
CA ASN A 445 -11.53 -7.51 16.34
C ASN A 445 -11.29 -8.27 15.02
N ASP A 446 -12.16 -8.08 14.02
CA ASP A 446 -12.05 -8.71 12.71
C ASP A 446 -11.33 -7.84 11.66
N GLY A 447 -10.95 -6.62 12.05
CA GLY A 447 -10.25 -5.63 11.22
C GLY A 447 -11.14 -4.89 10.23
N TRP A 448 -12.46 -4.96 10.37
CA TRP A 448 -13.42 -4.09 9.70
C TRP A 448 -14.09 -3.19 10.72
N MET A 449 -14.32 -1.94 10.33
CA MET A 449 -14.98 -0.99 11.21
C MET A 449 -16.49 -1.28 11.32
N ASP A 450 -16.96 -1.33 12.56
CA ASP A 450 -18.35 -1.50 12.95
C ASP A 450 -18.98 -0.19 13.45
N ILE A 451 -20.31 -0.20 13.66
CA ILE A 451 -21.05 0.95 14.18
C ILE A 451 -21.79 0.56 15.46
N ALA A 452 -21.54 1.29 16.56
CA ALA A 452 -22.37 1.23 17.75
C ALA A 452 -23.34 2.42 17.79
N TYR A 453 -24.59 2.20 18.16
CA TYR A 453 -25.64 3.23 18.07
C TYR A 453 -26.72 3.08 19.15
N LEU A 454 -27.41 4.19 19.43
CA LEU A 454 -28.52 4.27 20.39
C LEU A 454 -29.88 4.25 19.70
N VAL A 455 -30.80 3.43 20.22
CA VAL A 455 -32.23 3.43 19.85
C VAL A 455 -33.06 3.45 21.12
N SER A 456 -33.80 4.55 21.35
CA SER A 456 -34.59 4.75 22.58
C SER A 456 -33.74 4.56 23.84
N GLY A 457 -32.52 5.12 23.83
CA GLY A 457 -31.50 5.03 24.85
C GLY A 457 -30.77 3.68 25.00
N ALA A 458 -31.21 2.62 24.32
CA ALA A 458 -30.51 1.33 24.37
C ALA A 458 -29.43 1.25 23.29
N ALA A 459 -28.24 0.77 23.67
CA ALA A 459 -27.12 0.54 22.78
C ALA A 459 -27.26 -0.76 21.96
N TRP A 460 -26.81 -0.68 20.72
CA TRP A 460 -26.72 -1.76 19.73
C TRP A 460 -25.37 -1.67 19.03
N ILE A 461 -24.90 -2.80 18.51
CA ILE A 461 -23.76 -2.87 17.59
C ILE A 461 -24.24 -3.45 16.27
N ALA A 462 -23.90 -2.79 15.17
CA ALA A 462 -24.00 -3.27 13.80
C ALA A 462 -22.61 -3.72 13.35
N GLU A 463 -22.41 -5.04 13.30
CA GLU A 463 -21.17 -5.69 12.87
C GLU A 463 -21.13 -5.78 11.35
N ASN A 464 -20.03 -5.35 10.74
CA ASN A 464 -19.84 -5.33 9.29
C ASN A 464 -19.63 -6.76 8.76
N ASN A 465 -20.45 -7.19 7.79
CA ASN A 465 -20.34 -8.54 7.22
C ASN A 465 -19.39 -8.62 6.01
N HIS A 466 -18.65 -7.54 5.73
CA HIS A 466 -17.63 -7.45 4.66
C HIS A 466 -18.22 -7.50 3.23
N ASP A 467 -19.55 -7.42 3.11
CA ASP A 467 -20.31 -7.49 1.86
C ASP A 467 -21.31 -6.33 1.71
N SER A 468 -20.99 -5.19 2.34
CA SER A 468 -21.86 -4.01 2.45
C SER A 468 -23.16 -4.24 3.22
N SER A 469 -23.24 -5.31 4.02
CA SER A 469 -24.34 -5.57 4.95
C SER A 469 -23.87 -5.60 6.40
N PHE A 470 -24.83 -5.52 7.33
CA PHE A 470 -24.55 -5.47 8.76
C PHE A 470 -25.42 -6.46 9.55
N SER A 471 -24.80 -7.11 10.54
CA SER A 471 -25.46 -7.94 11.54
C SER A 471 -25.67 -7.13 12.83
N THR A 472 -26.91 -7.00 13.31
CA THR A 472 -27.21 -6.16 14.48
C THR A 472 -27.43 -6.98 15.75
N ARG A 473 -26.84 -6.53 16.87
CA ARG A 473 -27.08 -7.10 18.20
C ARG A 473 -27.36 -6.03 19.25
N ARG A 474 -28.31 -6.32 20.14
CA ARG A 474 -28.66 -5.42 21.26
C ARG A 474 -27.73 -5.64 22.44
N ILE A 475 -27.19 -4.55 22.99
CA ILE A 475 -26.32 -4.56 24.17
C ILE A 475 -27.15 -4.29 25.43
N GLY A 476 -27.91 -3.19 25.45
CA GLY A 476 -28.71 -2.78 26.60
C GLY A 476 -28.54 -1.31 26.96
N GLY A 477 -28.91 -0.96 28.19
CA GLY A 477 -28.67 0.37 28.76
C GLY A 477 -29.74 1.42 28.47
N SER A 478 -29.48 2.61 29.02
CA SER A 478 -30.34 3.81 28.89
C SER A 478 -29.48 5.09 28.83
N GLY A 479 -28.77 5.30 27.73
CA GLY A 479 -27.96 6.50 27.47
C GLY A 479 -28.66 7.56 26.63
N ALA A 480 -28.08 8.75 26.60
CA ALA A 480 -28.36 9.83 25.65
C ALA A 480 -27.17 10.07 24.70
N THR A 481 -25.96 9.68 25.09
CA THR A 481 -24.76 9.64 24.26
C THR A 481 -24.06 8.30 24.33
N ILE A 482 -23.29 7.94 23.32
CA ILE A 482 -22.52 6.68 23.25
C ILE A 482 -21.07 6.95 22.82
N GLU A 483 -20.12 6.38 23.56
CA GLU A 483 -18.69 6.42 23.26
C GLU A 483 -18.09 5.00 23.37
N ALA A 484 -16.91 4.79 22.79
CA ALA A 484 -16.21 3.51 22.83
C ALA A 484 -14.72 3.65 23.18
N ALA A 485 -14.23 2.77 24.04
CA ALA A 485 -12.81 2.65 24.40
C ALA A 485 -12.53 1.31 25.08
N ASP A 486 -11.31 0.81 25.00
CA ASP A 486 -10.83 -0.29 25.86
C ASP A 486 -10.47 0.27 27.23
N ILE A 487 -11.44 0.31 28.16
CA ILE A 487 -11.26 1.02 29.44
C ILE A 487 -10.52 0.18 30.49
N ASN A 488 -10.46 -1.13 30.29
CA ASN A 488 -9.81 -2.05 31.22
C ASN A 488 -8.51 -2.64 30.66
N ASN A 489 -8.08 -2.16 29.48
CA ASN A 489 -6.90 -2.60 28.75
C ASN A 489 -6.92 -4.11 28.40
N ASP A 490 -8.11 -4.67 28.11
CA ASP A 490 -8.31 -6.11 27.88
C ASP A 490 -8.28 -6.55 26.41
N THR A 491 -7.90 -5.64 25.49
CA THR A 491 -7.81 -5.78 24.02
C THR A 491 -9.14 -5.65 23.27
N ARG A 492 -10.22 -5.24 23.95
CA ARG A 492 -11.57 -5.14 23.38
C ARG A 492 -12.20 -3.79 23.69
N LEU A 493 -12.90 -3.22 22.70
CA LEU A 493 -13.65 -1.98 22.90
C LEU A 493 -14.90 -2.21 23.76
N ASP A 494 -15.03 -1.40 24.82
CA ASP A 494 -16.20 -1.29 25.67
C ASP A 494 -17.10 -0.13 25.23
N LEU A 495 -18.37 -0.15 25.64
CA LEU A 495 -19.32 0.94 25.36
C LEU A 495 -19.62 1.76 26.62
N LEU A 496 -19.55 3.08 26.51
CA LEU A 496 -19.89 4.02 27.56
C LEU A 496 -21.14 4.80 27.17
N LEU A 497 -22.20 4.70 27.98
CA LEU A 497 -23.49 5.35 27.74
C LEU A 497 -23.67 6.52 28.71
N GLY A 498 -23.59 7.75 28.22
CA GLY A 498 -23.76 8.96 29.03
C GLY A 498 -25.23 9.39 29.10
N GLY A 499 -25.75 9.64 30.31
CA GLY A 499 -27.16 10.02 30.52
C GLY A 499 -27.39 10.68 31.88
N GLU A 500 -28.42 10.21 32.61
CA GLU A 500 -28.61 10.57 34.03
C GLU A 500 -27.50 10.01 34.93
N GLN A 501 -26.91 8.89 34.49
CA GLN A 501 -25.73 8.24 35.04
C GLN A 501 -24.83 7.83 33.86
N LEU A 502 -23.57 7.48 34.12
CA LEU A 502 -22.71 6.87 33.13
C LEU A 502 -22.78 5.35 33.29
N GLU A 503 -23.20 4.63 32.25
CA GLU A 503 -23.23 3.17 32.22
C GLU A 503 -22.12 2.63 31.31
N ILE A 504 -21.23 1.79 31.84
CA ILE A 504 -20.15 1.13 31.10
C ILE A 504 -20.57 -0.31 30.84
N TYR A 505 -20.55 -0.72 29.58
CA TYR A 505 -20.82 -2.06 29.10
C TYR A 505 -19.53 -2.67 28.58
N PHE A 506 -18.94 -3.58 29.36
CA PHE A 506 -17.71 -4.24 28.97
C PHE A 506 -17.95 -5.24 27.85
N ALA A 507 -16.97 -5.45 26.96
CA ALA A 507 -17.05 -6.39 25.85
C ALA A 507 -17.37 -7.83 26.29
N ASN A 508 -16.97 -8.20 27.52
CA ASN A 508 -17.26 -9.49 28.15
C ASN A 508 -18.71 -9.65 28.67
N GLY A 509 -19.53 -8.59 28.58
CA GLY A 509 -20.94 -8.58 28.99
C GLY A 509 -21.20 -8.16 30.44
N THR A 510 -20.17 -7.82 31.22
CA THR A 510 -20.35 -7.18 32.53
C THR A 510 -20.68 -5.69 32.39
N THR A 511 -21.25 -5.10 33.44
CA THR A 511 -21.68 -3.69 33.40
C THR A 511 -21.32 -2.96 34.68
N GLN A 512 -20.97 -1.69 34.57
CA GLN A 512 -20.68 -0.79 35.68
C GLN A 512 -21.45 0.52 35.53
N THR A 513 -21.77 1.16 36.65
CA THR A 513 -22.49 2.44 36.65
C THR A 513 -21.77 3.43 37.56
N ILE A 514 -21.60 4.66 37.08
CA ILE A 514 -21.03 5.78 37.82
C ILE A 514 -22.12 6.86 37.94
N ASP A 515 -22.38 7.30 39.17
CA ASP A 515 -23.42 8.30 39.49
C ASP A 515 -22.97 9.72 39.08
N VAL A 516 -22.93 9.95 37.76
CA VAL A 516 -22.54 11.20 37.12
C VAL A 516 -23.34 11.40 35.83
N ALA A 517 -23.84 12.61 35.62
CA ALA A 517 -24.62 12.96 34.43
C ALA A 517 -23.84 13.88 33.51
N GLY A 518 -23.99 13.72 32.20
CA GLY A 518 -23.35 14.57 31.20
C GLY A 518 -22.68 13.79 30.07
N THR A 519 -21.91 14.51 29.27
CA THR A 519 -21.06 13.92 28.23
C THR A 519 -19.73 13.49 28.83
N VAL A 520 -19.12 12.46 28.26
CA VAL A 520 -17.85 11.91 28.69
C VAL A 520 -16.80 12.17 27.61
N GLN A 521 -15.61 12.62 28.02
CA GLN A 521 -14.39 12.52 27.22
C GLN A 521 -13.51 11.46 27.87
N ILE A 522 -12.96 10.58 27.03
CA ILE A 522 -12.10 9.47 27.44
C ILE A 522 -10.66 9.84 27.10
N VAL A 523 -9.79 9.90 28.10
CA VAL A 523 -8.39 10.36 27.96
C VAL A 523 -7.58 9.89 29.15
N ASP A 524 -6.31 9.51 28.97
CA ASP A 524 -5.39 9.34 30.09
C ASP A 524 -5.04 10.74 30.64
N ALA A 525 -5.64 11.14 31.77
CA ALA A 525 -5.65 12.50 32.28
C ALA A 525 -4.44 12.82 33.19
N ASP A 526 -3.72 11.80 33.67
CA ASP A 526 -2.51 11.96 34.49
C ASP A 526 -1.24 11.30 33.91
N LEU A 527 -1.34 10.75 32.69
CA LEU A 527 -0.30 10.09 31.91
C LEU A 527 0.26 8.82 32.58
N ASP A 528 -0.55 8.11 33.36
CA ASP A 528 -0.12 6.88 34.04
C ASP A 528 -0.34 5.60 33.21
N GLY A 529 -1.08 5.70 32.10
CA GLY A 529 -1.33 4.62 31.15
C GLY A 529 -2.66 3.88 31.31
N ASP A 530 -3.49 4.21 32.29
CA ASP A 530 -4.91 3.89 32.18
C ASP A 530 -5.73 5.10 31.70
N VAL A 531 -7.00 4.84 31.39
CA VAL A 531 -7.83 5.80 30.68
C VAL A 531 -8.86 6.39 31.63
N ASP A 532 -8.83 7.70 31.78
CA ASP A 532 -9.68 8.45 32.70
C ASP A 532 -10.92 9.01 32.03
N LEU A 533 -11.84 9.50 32.86
CA LEU A 533 -13.11 10.07 32.43
C LEU A 533 -13.19 11.56 32.77
N ALA A 534 -13.22 12.41 31.75
CA ALA A 534 -13.55 13.82 31.90
C ALA A 534 -15.04 14.06 31.65
N MET A 535 -15.79 14.28 32.73
CA MET A 535 -17.24 14.41 32.69
C MET A 535 -17.67 15.88 32.59
N SER A 536 -18.53 16.18 31.63
CA SER A 536 -19.10 17.52 31.41
C SER A 536 -20.62 17.51 31.54
N GLY A 537 -21.15 18.01 32.66
CA GLY A 537 -22.60 18.06 32.92
C GLY A 537 -23.02 19.28 33.76
N THR A 538 -23.57 19.03 34.94
CA THR A 538 -23.86 20.09 35.93
C THR A 538 -22.60 20.80 36.43
N GLU A 539 -21.47 20.09 36.38
CA GLU A 539 -20.11 20.58 36.56
C GLU A 539 -19.17 19.81 35.62
N PHE A 540 -17.97 20.34 35.43
CA PHE A 540 -16.86 19.60 34.84
C PHE A 540 -16.03 18.99 35.97
N ALA A 541 -15.62 17.73 35.83
CA ALA A 541 -14.64 17.08 36.71
C ALA A 541 -13.95 15.89 36.01
N ILE A 542 -12.68 15.69 36.33
CA ILE A 542 -11.92 14.51 35.95
C ILE A 542 -12.14 13.41 36.99
N TRP A 543 -12.29 12.18 36.53
CA TRP A 543 -12.37 10.97 37.33
C TRP A 543 -11.23 10.05 36.94
N HIS A 544 -10.26 9.94 37.83
CA HIS A 544 -9.07 9.12 37.60
C HIS A 544 -9.40 7.65 37.85
N GLN A 545 -8.92 6.77 37.00
CA GLN A 545 -9.02 5.35 37.26
C GLN A 545 -8.09 4.96 38.44
N ASP A 546 -8.59 4.08 39.31
CA ASP A 546 -7.87 3.66 40.50
C ASP A 546 -6.84 2.58 40.13
N GLY A 547 -5.56 2.94 40.10
CA GLY A 547 -4.50 1.96 39.92
C GLY A 547 -3.28 2.56 39.26
N THR A 548 -2.45 1.68 38.71
CA THR A 548 -1.51 2.00 37.64
C THR A 548 -1.40 0.71 36.83
N PRO A 549 -1.38 0.78 35.49
CA PRO A 549 -1.22 -0.42 34.68
C PRO A 549 0.04 -1.21 35.00
N ALA A 550 -0.04 -2.53 34.88
CA ALA A 550 1.11 -3.42 34.92
C ALA A 550 1.92 -3.34 33.61
N GLU A 551 3.12 -3.92 33.63
CA GLU A 551 3.99 -3.96 32.44
C GLU A 551 3.28 -4.62 31.26
N ASN A 552 3.34 -3.98 30.08
CA ASN A 552 2.68 -4.41 28.84
C ASN A 552 1.14 -4.51 28.92
N GLU A 553 0.47 -3.79 29.81
CA GLU A 553 -0.99 -3.69 29.75
C GLU A 553 -1.48 -2.75 28.65
N PHE A 554 -0.67 -1.80 28.19
CA PHE A 554 -1.05 -0.87 27.15
C PHE A 554 0.15 -0.46 26.28
N GLN A 555 -0.16 0.18 25.16
CA GLN A 555 0.77 0.91 24.31
C GLN A 555 0.14 2.26 23.95
N LYS A 556 0.87 3.35 24.20
CA LYS A 556 0.60 4.64 23.57
C LYS A 556 1.35 4.72 22.25
N ILE A 557 0.62 4.96 21.17
CA ILE A 557 1.20 5.14 19.83
C ILE A 557 1.15 6.62 19.50
N ILE A 558 2.33 7.19 19.32
CA ILE A 558 2.54 8.58 18.94
C ILE A 558 3.07 8.60 17.52
N LEU A 559 2.40 9.33 16.64
CA LEU A 559 2.76 9.43 15.24
C LEU A 559 3.28 10.84 14.94
N GLU A 560 4.39 10.92 14.22
CA GLU A 560 4.97 12.20 13.81
C GLU A 560 5.20 12.25 12.30
N ALA A 561 4.38 13.01 11.58
CA ALA A 561 4.60 13.24 10.14
C ALA A 561 5.81 14.15 9.89
N ILE A 562 6.49 13.96 8.75
CA ILE A 562 7.58 14.83 8.29
C ILE A 562 6.97 16.06 7.62
N LEU A 563 7.09 17.20 8.30
CA LEU A 563 6.50 18.46 7.87
C LEU A 563 7.39 19.16 6.83
N GLU A 564 8.59 19.60 7.20
CA GLU A 564 9.46 20.37 6.31
C GLU A 564 9.92 19.54 5.10
N GLY A 565 9.55 19.96 3.89
CA GLY A 565 9.88 19.27 2.64
C GLY A 565 9.16 17.92 2.47
N GLY A 566 8.20 17.60 3.33
CA GLY A 566 7.37 16.39 3.28
C GLY A 566 5.93 16.74 2.93
N GLN A 567 5.18 17.30 3.90
CA GLN A 567 3.75 17.69 3.82
C GLN A 567 2.89 16.75 2.96
N ARG A 568 2.93 15.46 3.31
CA ARG A 568 2.13 14.39 2.68
C ARG A 568 1.05 13.84 3.58
N ASN A 569 1.15 14.12 4.87
CA ASN A 569 0.26 13.65 5.93
C ASN A 569 0.04 14.82 6.87
N ASN A 570 -1.14 14.89 7.48
CA ASN A 570 -1.35 15.78 8.60
C ASN A 570 -0.47 15.33 9.78
N ALA A 571 -0.01 16.29 10.60
CA ALA A 571 1.00 16.10 11.64
C ALA A 571 0.71 14.96 12.61
N LEU A 572 -0.59 14.70 12.85
CA LEU A 572 -1.11 13.76 13.82
C LEU A 572 -1.59 12.44 13.19
N ALA A 573 -1.45 12.27 11.88
CA ALA A 573 -1.90 11.11 11.11
C ALA A 573 -3.40 10.77 11.26
N VAL A 574 -4.24 11.76 11.58
CA VAL A 574 -5.69 11.62 11.69
C VAL A 574 -6.24 11.12 10.35
N GLY A 575 -7.08 10.08 10.40
CA GLY A 575 -7.57 9.37 9.22
C GLY A 575 -6.67 8.21 8.76
N GLY A 576 -5.54 7.96 9.41
CA GLY A 576 -4.79 6.71 9.23
C GLY A 576 -5.30 5.59 10.15
N PHE A 577 -4.62 4.45 10.13
CA PHE A 577 -4.92 3.30 10.98
C PHE A 577 -3.70 2.79 11.72
N VAL A 578 -3.93 2.22 12.89
CA VAL A 578 -2.97 1.38 13.60
C VAL A 578 -3.56 -0.02 13.74
N GLU A 579 -2.78 -1.02 13.37
CA GLU A 579 -3.06 -2.42 13.63
C GLU A 579 -2.02 -2.99 14.57
N VAL A 580 -2.47 -3.73 15.58
CA VAL A 580 -1.60 -4.30 16.62
C VAL A 580 -1.88 -5.78 16.76
N SER A 581 -0.81 -6.56 16.70
CA SER A 581 -0.82 -7.97 17.12
C SER A 581 -0.10 -8.08 18.47
N ALA A 582 -0.75 -8.68 19.47
CA ALA A 582 -0.16 -8.87 20.80
C ALA A 582 -0.74 -10.11 21.47
N GLY A 583 0.12 -11.04 21.93
CA GLY A 583 -0.35 -12.19 22.72
C GLY A 583 -1.35 -13.10 22.01
N GLY A 584 -1.36 -13.07 20.66
CA GLY A 584 -2.31 -13.81 19.83
C GLY A 584 -3.67 -13.12 19.61
N THR A 585 -3.83 -11.85 20.02
CA THR A 585 -4.95 -11.00 19.60
C THR A 585 -4.53 -10.07 18.46
N TYR A 586 -5.52 -9.58 17.73
CA TYR A 586 -5.40 -8.53 16.73
C TYR A 586 -6.36 -7.40 17.10
N GLN A 587 -5.97 -6.16 16.83
CA GLN A 587 -6.79 -4.96 17.03
C GLN A 587 -6.52 -3.99 15.88
N LYS A 588 -7.58 -3.33 15.37
CA LYS A 588 -7.48 -2.20 14.44
C LYS A 588 -8.09 -0.95 15.07
N HIS A 589 -7.35 0.15 15.05
CA HIS A 589 -7.79 1.45 15.55
C HIS A 589 -7.65 2.51 14.46
N LEU A 590 -8.70 3.32 14.30
CA LEU A 590 -8.65 4.54 13.50
C LEU A 590 -7.94 5.65 14.30
N ILE A 591 -7.04 6.38 13.66
CA ILE A 591 -6.33 7.50 14.30
C ILE A 591 -7.22 8.73 14.23
N THR A 592 -7.61 9.25 15.40
CA THR A 592 -8.50 10.41 15.55
C THR A 592 -7.84 11.60 16.25
N GLY A 593 -6.58 11.45 16.68
CA GLY A 593 -5.84 12.48 17.40
C GLY A 593 -4.35 12.15 17.57
N PRO A 594 -3.62 12.94 18.37
CA PRO A 594 -2.16 12.84 18.51
C PRO A 594 -1.66 11.55 19.17
N LEU A 595 -2.55 10.87 19.90
CA LEU A 595 -2.25 9.71 20.73
C LEU A 595 -3.32 8.67 20.48
N THR A 596 -2.90 7.45 20.15
CA THR A 596 -3.77 6.28 20.08
C THR A 596 -3.40 5.35 21.22
N HIS A 597 -4.31 5.21 22.18
CA HIS A 597 -4.19 4.30 23.31
C HIS A 597 -4.70 2.91 22.91
N ILE A 598 -3.91 1.88 23.18
CA ILE A 598 -4.25 0.49 22.86
C ILE A 598 -3.98 -0.38 24.07
N GLY A 599 -5.01 -1.06 24.56
CA GLY A 599 -4.85 -2.10 25.58
C GLY A 599 -4.22 -3.35 24.98
N LEU A 600 -3.27 -3.94 25.70
CA LEU A 600 -2.53 -5.13 25.26
C LEU A 600 -2.80 -6.37 26.12
N GLY A 601 -3.67 -6.27 27.14
CA GLY A 601 -4.04 -7.41 27.98
C GLY A 601 -2.89 -8.01 28.79
N GLY A 602 -1.81 -7.27 29.01
CA GLY A 602 -0.61 -7.72 29.75
C GLY A 602 0.43 -8.43 28.87
N HIS A 603 0.30 -8.36 27.55
CA HIS A 603 1.24 -8.92 26.59
C HIS A 603 2.02 -7.83 25.86
N SER A 604 3.33 -8.00 25.64
CA SER A 604 4.06 -7.08 24.77
C SER A 604 3.49 -7.12 23.35
N ALA A 605 3.47 -5.98 22.66
CA ALA A 605 3.14 -5.94 21.25
C ALA A 605 4.16 -6.76 20.45
N ASP A 606 3.65 -7.61 19.56
CA ASP A 606 4.44 -8.46 18.67
C ASP A 606 4.75 -7.74 17.36
N ALA A 607 3.74 -7.05 16.80
CA ALA A 607 3.89 -6.18 15.64
C ALA A 607 2.89 -5.02 15.72
N ILE A 608 3.34 -3.85 15.27
CA ILE A 608 2.48 -2.67 15.05
C ILE A 608 2.65 -2.24 13.60
N ARG A 609 1.54 -2.15 12.87
CA ARG A 609 1.49 -1.53 11.53
C ARG A 609 0.71 -0.24 11.60
N VAL A 610 1.35 0.84 11.15
CA VAL A 610 0.70 2.12 10.89
C VAL A 610 0.45 2.23 9.39
N VAL A 611 -0.79 2.50 8.99
CA VAL A 611 -1.13 2.93 7.63
C VAL A 611 -1.41 4.42 7.71
N TRP A 612 -0.47 5.22 7.21
CA TRP A 612 -0.56 6.68 7.24
C TRP A 612 -1.74 7.17 6.36
N PRO A 613 -2.30 8.37 6.62
CA PRO A 613 -3.39 8.93 5.81
C PRO A 613 -3.14 8.92 4.30
N ASN A 614 -1.88 9.10 3.88
CA ASN A 614 -1.47 9.04 2.48
C ASN A 614 -1.38 7.63 1.86
N GLY A 615 -1.73 6.59 2.62
CA GLY A 615 -1.77 5.19 2.23
C GLY A 615 -0.47 4.41 2.42
N VAL A 616 0.62 5.04 2.85
CA VAL A 616 1.92 4.36 3.03
C VAL A 616 1.88 3.51 4.31
N PRO A 617 2.16 2.20 4.22
CA PRO A 617 2.29 1.35 5.40
C PRO A 617 3.69 1.45 6.01
N GLN A 618 3.74 1.37 7.34
CA GLN A 618 4.96 1.30 8.14
C GLN A 618 4.76 0.27 9.24
N GLU A 619 5.52 -0.82 9.17
CA GLU A 619 5.47 -1.92 10.13
C GLU A 619 6.71 -1.92 11.03
N VAL A 620 6.49 -2.16 12.33
CA VAL A 620 7.54 -2.40 13.32
C VAL A 620 7.22 -3.70 14.04
N ILE A 621 8.13 -4.67 13.93
CA ILE A 621 8.07 -5.95 14.64
C ILE A 621 8.89 -5.83 15.92
N GLU A 622 8.37 -6.34 17.04
CA GLU A 622 8.88 -6.14 18.40
C GLU A 622 9.09 -4.65 18.77
N PRO A 623 8.05 -3.80 18.66
CA PRO A 623 8.13 -2.39 19.01
C PRO A 623 8.44 -2.20 20.51
N VAL A 624 9.14 -1.13 20.84
CA VAL A 624 9.39 -0.79 22.25
C VAL A 624 8.13 -0.16 22.89
N PRO A 625 7.93 -0.32 24.21
CA PRO A 625 6.81 0.32 24.90
C PRO A 625 6.80 1.84 24.68
N ASN A 626 5.62 2.37 24.34
CA ASN A 626 5.34 3.78 24.05
C ASN A 626 6.27 4.42 22.99
N GLN A 627 6.68 3.64 21.99
CA GLN A 627 7.51 4.11 20.88
C GLN A 627 6.83 5.24 20.09
N ILE A 628 7.59 6.29 19.78
CA ILE A 628 7.22 7.30 18.80
C ILE A 628 7.52 6.74 17.39
N PHE A 629 6.51 6.74 16.53
CA PHE A 629 6.63 6.35 15.13
C PHE A 629 6.70 7.61 14.27
N THR A 630 7.92 7.98 13.89
CA THR A 630 8.12 9.01 12.88
C THR A 630 7.85 8.44 11.50
N GLU A 631 7.12 9.19 10.68
CA GLU A 631 6.87 8.86 9.27
C GLU A 631 8.20 8.56 8.56
N VAL A 632 8.22 7.48 7.77
CA VAL A 632 9.30 7.24 6.82
C VAL A 632 8.88 7.78 5.46
N GLN A 633 9.64 8.74 4.94
CA GLN A 633 9.45 9.22 3.56
C GLN A 633 9.87 8.14 2.56
N ILE A 634 8.88 7.39 2.09
CA ILE A 634 8.99 6.41 1.01
C ILE A 634 8.39 7.00 -0.26
N LEU A 635 9.00 6.66 -1.39
CA LEU A 635 8.45 7.01 -2.70
C LEU A 635 7.34 6.00 -3.02
N LYS A 636 6.09 6.44 -3.08
CA LYS A 636 4.93 5.55 -3.36
C LYS A 636 4.67 5.30 -4.86
N GLY A 637 5.20 6.17 -5.73
CA GLY A 637 5.16 6.01 -7.19
C GLY A 637 6.33 6.74 -7.86
N SER A 638 6.87 6.17 -8.94
CA SER A 638 7.91 6.76 -9.81
C SER A 638 8.23 5.92 -11.06
N CYS A 639 7.30 5.07 -11.52
CA CYS A 639 7.43 4.23 -12.70
C CYS A 639 8.39 3.02 -12.55
N PRO A 640 8.34 2.01 -13.47
CA PRO A 640 9.07 0.76 -13.28
C PRO A 640 10.57 0.93 -13.53
N PHE A 641 11.37 0.04 -12.96
CA PHE A 641 12.83 0.11 -13.01
C PHE A 641 13.41 -0.83 -14.08
N LEU A 642 14.44 -0.38 -14.78
CA LEU A 642 15.27 -1.20 -15.67
C LEU A 642 16.51 -1.67 -14.91
N ALA A 643 16.76 -2.98 -14.94
CA ALA A 643 17.95 -3.61 -14.40
C ALA A 643 18.67 -4.47 -15.45
N THR A 644 19.96 -4.67 -15.27
CA THR A 644 20.80 -5.54 -16.10
C THR A 644 21.49 -6.60 -15.25
N SER A 645 21.81 -7.74 -15.84
CA SER A 645 22.56 -8.79 -15.16
C SER A 645 24.08 -8.63 -15.36
N ASN A 646 24.83 -8.82 -14.28
CA ASN A 646 26.28 -8.89 -14.25
C ASN A 646 26.78 -10.27 -14.69
N GLU A 647 28.10 -10.39 -14.93
CA GLU A 647 28.72 -11.66 -15.34
C GLU A 647 28.52 -12.80 -14.32
N ASP A 648 28.37 -12.46 -13.04
CA ASP A 648 28.11 -13.41 -11.95
C ASP A 648 26.61 -13.73 -11.76
N GLY A 649 25.73 -13.11 -12.54
CA GLY A 649 24.28 -13.26 -12.47
C GLY A 649 23.57 -12.34 -11.47
N SER A 650 24.29 -11.47 -10.75
CA SER A 650 23.67 -10.44 -9.91
C SER A 650 23.00 -9.35 -10.75
N TRP A 651 21.97 -8.69 -10.21
CA TRP A 651 21.25 -7.60 -10.89
C TRP A 651 21.74 -6.22 -10.44
N GLU A 652 21.86 -5.29 -11.39
CA GLU A 652 22.19 -3.89 -11.13
C GLU A 652 21.11 -2.95 -11.69
N PHE A 653 20.77 -1.90 -10.95
CA PHE A 653 19.84 -0.86 -11.40
C PHE A 653 20.46 0.04 -12.48
N VAL A 654 19.71 0.28 -13.56
CA VAL A 654 20.11 1.21 -14.64
C VAL A 654 19.44 2.56 -14.46
N THR A 655 18.11 2.59 -14.52
CA THR A 655 17.25 3.80 -14.47
C THR A 655 15.77 3.38 -14.35
N ASP A 656 14.85 4.33 -14.19
CA ASP A 656 13.40 4.15 -14.31
C ASP A 656 12.89 4.37 -15.75
N LEU A 657 11.74 3.83 -16.10
CA LEU A 657 11.12 3.90 -17.43
C LEU A 657 9.75 4.60 -17.37
N LEU A 658 9.16 4.98 -18.50
CA LEU A 658 7.73 5.36 -18.64
C LEU A 658 7.24 6.56 -17.80
N TRP A 659 8.15 7.43 -17.34
CA TRP A 659 7.80 8.69 -16.66
C TRP A 659 6.92 9.66 -17.48
N ARG A 660 6.84 9.45 -18.79
CA ARG A 660 6.16 10.35 -19.74
C ARG A 660 4.68 10.01 -19.96
N SER A 661 4.23 8.86 -19.43
CA SER A 661 2.89 8.31 -19.63
C SER A 661 2.15 7.90 -18.35
N PRO A 662 2.17 8.72 -17.28
CA PRO A 662 1.40 8.39 -16.11
C PRO A 662 -0.10 8.61 -16.37
N LEU A 663 -0.94 7.73 -15.81
CA LEU A 663 -2.39 7.74 -15.95
C LEU A 663 -3.03 8.41 -14.73
N GLY A 664 -3.98 9.31 -14.98
CA GLY A 664 -4.83 9.87 -13.92
C GLY A 664 -4.17 10.88 -12.98
N LEU A 665 -2.91 11.27 -13.18
CA LEU A 665 -2.24 12.25 -12.32
C LEU A 665 -2.74 13.67 -12.54
N LYS A 666 -3.02 14.39 -11.46
CA LYS A 666 -3.37 15.82 -11.47
C LYS A 666 -2.11 16.71 -11.37
N ILE A 667 -1.33 16.83 -12.45
CA ILE A 667 -0.04 17.57 -12.46
C ILE A 667 -0.18 19.07 -12.11
N ASN A 668 -1.33 19.68 -12.41
CA ASN A 668 -1.66 21.07 -12.05
C ASN A 668 -2.77 21.15 -11.00
N ALA A 669 -3.00 20.07 -10.26
CA ALA A 669 -4.05 19.90 -9.24
C ALA A 669 -5.51 19.94 -9.69
N GLN A 670 -5.79 20.53 -10.86
CA GLN A 670 -7.17 20.79 -11.31
C GLN A 670 -7.60 19.86 -12.44
N THR A 671 -6.67 19.41 -13.28
CA THR A 671 -6.96 18.63 -14.48
C THR A 671 -5.94 17.52 -14.68
N VAL A 672 -6.40 16.35 -15.12
CA VAL A 672 -5.51 15.33 -15.68
C VAL A 672 -5.02 15.84 -17.04
N PRO A 673 -3.71 16.07 -17.23
CA PRO A 673 -3.20 16.52 -18.51
C PRO A 673 -3.30 15.36 -19.54
N PRO A 674 -3.36 15.68 -20.85
CA PRO A 674 -3.24 14.67 -21.88
C PRO A 674 -1.93 13.90 -21.73
N ILE A 675 -1.96 12.60 -22.06
CA ILE A 675 -0.76 11.77 -22.06
C ILE A 675 0.23 12.32 -23.07
N ALA A 676 1.41 12.68 -22.57
CA ALA A 676 2.38 13.47 -23.31
C ALA A 676 3.14 12.61 -24.34
N ALA A 677 3.57 11.41 -23.94
CA ALA A 677 4.11 10.36 -24.82
C ALA A 677 4.13 9.01 -24.08
N THR A 678 3.79 7.91 -24.77
CA THR A 678 3.86 6.53 -24.26
C THR A 678 5.24 5.89 -24.42
N GLN A 679 6.03 6.43 -25.34
CA GLN A 679 7.36 5.94 -25.67
C GLN A 679 8.43 6.55 -24.78
N ASP A 680 9.33 5.69 -24.30
CA ASP A 680 10.52 6.07 -23.56
C ASP A 680 11.78 5.42 -24.14
N TRP A 681 12.88 6.16 -24.12
CA TRP A 681 14.16 5.77 -24.69
C TRP A 681 15.25 6.09 -23.70
N VAL A 682 15.95 5.07 -23.21
CA VAL A 682 16.99 5.22 -22.19
C VAL A 682 18.31 4.62 -22.64
N LYS A 683 19.42 5.24 -22.24
CA LYS A 683 20.75 4.72 -22.56
C LYS A 683 21.18 3.68 -21.53
N VAL A 684 21.55 2.49 -22.00
CA VAL A 684 22.27 1.47 -21.22
C VAL A 684 23.74 1.51 -21.65
N ARG A 685 24.63 1.85 -20.72
CA ARG A 685 26.05 2.04 -21.06
C ARG A 685 26.77 0.71 -21.27
N SER A 686 27.88 0.76 -22.01
CA SER A 686 28.78 -0.38 -22.26
C SER A 686 29.29 -1.09 -20.99
N ASP A 687 29.39 -0.40 -19.86
CA ASP A 687 29.79 -0.95 -18.56
C ASP A 687 28.63 -1.62 -17.80
N GLN A 688 27.37 -1.28 -18.12
CA GLN A 688 26.18 -1.78 -17.43
C GLN A 688 25.59 -3.04 -18.05
N LEU A 689 25.92 -3.38 -19.30
CA LEU A 689 25.38 -4.56 -19.97
C LEU A 689 26.50 -5.45 -20.48
N LYS A 690 26.51 -6.70 -20.02
CA LYS A 690 27.46 -7.74 -20.42
C LYS A 690 26.71 -8.94 -20.99
N ALA A 691 27.31 -9.59 -21.98
CA ALA A 691 26.77 -10.83 -22.52
C ALA A 691 27.20 -12.01 -21.65
N ARG A 692 26.24 -12.87 -21.29
CA ARG A 692 26.48 -14.15 -20.60
C ARG A 692 25.92 -15.27 -21.47
N ASP A 693 26.75 -16.26 -21.79
CA ASP A 693 26.37 -17.41 -22.63
C ASP A 693 25.69 -17.04 -23.97
N GLY A 694 26.08 -15.91 -24.57
CA GLY A 694 25.53 -15.43 -25.85
C GLY A 694 24.22 -14.64 -25.71
N ILE A 695 23.86 -14.20 -24.51
CA ILE A 695 22.61 -13.48 -24.21
C ILE A 695 22.93 -12.20 -23.43
N TYR A 696 22.22 -11.11 -23.75
CA TYR A 696 22.10 -9.93 -22.89
C TYR A 696 20.84 -10.07 -22.03
N GLU A 697 20.99 -10.05 -20.70
CA GLU A 697 19.89 -10.22 -19.76
C GLU A 697 19.53 -8.88 -19.09
N LEU A 698 18.25 -8.52 -19.18
CA LEU A 698 17.67 -7.33 -18.58
C LEU A 698 16.40 -7.69 -17.82
N ALA A 699 15.96 -6.83 -16.92
CA ALA A 699 14.66 -6.95 -16.26
C ALA A 699 13.97 -5.60 -16.15
N VAL A 700 12.66 -5.57 -16.41
CA VAL A 700 11.79 -4.47 -16.01
C VAL A 700 11.13 -4.89 -14.70
N THR A 701 11.28 -4.12 -13.62
CA THR A 701 10.84 -4.52 -12.27
C THR A 701 9.89 -3.49 -11.68
N ALA A 702 8.77 -3.94 -11.12
CA ALA A 702 7.72 -3.14 -10.51
C ALA A 702 7.86 -3.17 -8.99
N GLN A 703 8.13 -2.02 -8.36
CA GLN A 703 8.51 -1.99 -6.93
C GLN A 703 7.63 -1.13 -6.05
N LEU A 704 7.01 -0.12 -6.65
CA LEU A 704 6.23 0.87 -5.94
C LEU A 704 4.75 0.53 -6.03
N TRP A 705 3.91 1.31 -5.38
CA TRP A 705 2.46 1.12 -5.36
C TRP A 705 1.84 1.56 -6.70
N GLU A 706 2.14 0.78 -7.73
CA GLU A 706 1.87 1.11 -9.12
C GLU A 706 1.47 -0.15 -9.91
N THR A 707 0.65 0.07 -10.93
CA THR A 707 0.39 -0.88 -12.01
C THR A 707 1.05 -0.37 -13.28
N HIS A 708 1.75 -1.25 -14.00
CA HIS A 708 2.39 -0.91 -15.27
C HIS A 708 1.76 -1.68 -16.42
N PHE A 709 1.56 -0.99 -17.54
CA PHE A 709 1.01 -1.53 -18.77
C PHE A 709 2.07 -1.43 -19.86
N ILE A 710 2.81 -2.52 -20.12
CA ILE A 710 3.93 -2.53 -21.07
C ILE A 710 3.46 -3.12 -22.41
N ASP A 711 3.37 -2.29 -23.46
CA ASP A 711 2.90 -2.66 -24.80
C ASP A 711 4.07 -3.15 -25.66
N GLU A 712 5.21 -2.45 -25.65
CA GLU A 712 6.35 -2.87 -26.46
C GLU A 712 7.69 -2.68 -25.74
N VAL A 713 8.63 -3.60 -25.97
CA VAL A 713 10.05 -3.42 -25.59
C VAL A 713 10.98 -3.74 -26.75
N LYS A 714 12.02 -2.92 -26.93
CA LYS A 714 13.07 -3.12 -27.94
C LYS A 714 14.43 -2.69 -27.42
N MET A 715 15.49 -3.19 -28.05
CA MET A 715 16.85 -2.74 -27.78
C MET A 715 17.63 -2.58 -29.08
N ILE A 716 18.46 -1.54 -29.15
CA ILE A 716 19.39 -1.30 -30.26
C ILE A 716 20.80 -1.11 -29.70
N ALA A 717 21.80 -1.68 -30.37
CA ALA A 717 23.21 -1.37 -30.15
C ALA A 717 23.64 -0.18 -31.01
N ILE A 718 24.48 0.68 -30.46
CA ILE A 718 25.09 1.83 -31.12
C ILE A 718 26.61 1.63 -31.06
N ASP A 719 27.20 1.23 -32.18
CA ASP A 719 28.64 1.14 -32.34
C ASP A 719 29.18 2.50 -32.77
N HIS A 720 30.11 3.07 -31.99
CA HIS A 720 30.70 4.37 -32.26
C HIS A 720 32.21 4.38 -31.98
N GLN A 721 32.94 5.33 -32.57
CA GLN A 721 34.40 5.38 -32.44
C GLN A 721 34.82 5.69 -31.00
N VAL A 722 35.92 5.08 -30.55
CA VAL A 722 36.54 5.43 -29.28
C VAL A 722 36.90 6.92 -29.29
N GLY A 723 36.45 7.65 -28.28
CA GLY A 723 36.61 9.11 -28.16
C GLY A 723 35.35 9.91 -28.51
N THR A 724 34.28 9.26 -28.99
CA THR A 724 32.96 9.86 -29.13
C THR A 724 32.04 9.40 -28.01
N GLU A 725 31.04 10.21 -27.67
CA GLU A 725 29.96 9.87 -26.73
C GLU A 725 28.60 9.95 -27.44
N ILE A 726 27.70 9.04 -27.11
CA ILE A 726 26.32 9.02 -27.61
C ILE A 726 25.32 9.24 -26.47
N PHE A 727 24.23 9.96 -26.75
CA PHE A 727 23.17 10.23 -25.78
C PHE A 727 21.79 10.18 -26.42
N VAL A 728 20.79 10.01 -25.57
CA VAL A 728 19.37 10.28 -25.85
C VAL A 728 18.89 11.29 -24.82
N ASP A 729 17.85 12.06 -25.16
CA ASP A 729 17.27 13.04 -24.24
C ASP A 729 16.21 12.39 -23.36
N GLU A 730 16.56 12.15 -22.10
CA GLU A 730 15.76 11.42 -21.10
C GLU A 730 14.94 12.36 -20.21
N ARG A 731 14.52 13.51 -20.74
CA ARG A 731 13.68 14.50 -20.05
C ARG A 731 12.19 14.29 -20.27
N PHE A 732 11.42 14.75 -19.30
CA PHE A 732 10.01 15.06 -19.47
C PHE A 732 9.82 16.55 -19.76
N VAL A 733 9.08 16.88 -20.82
CA VAL A 733 8.74 18.26 -21.19
C VAL A 733 7.25 18.30 -21.54
N ALA A 734 6.48 19.11 -20.82
CA ALA A 734 5.06 19.36 -21.13
C ALA A 734 4.90 20.56 -22.09
N PRO A 735 3.91 20.55 -23.01
CA PRO A 735 2.90 19.50 -23.22
C PRO A 735 3.36 18.36 -24.17
N VAL A 736 4.48 18.53 -24.88
CA VAL A 736 4.98 17.54 -25.86
C VAL A 736 6.43 17.21 -25.53
N PRO A 737 6.75 15.96 -25.15
CA PRO A 737 8.10 15.54 -24.85
C PRO A 737 8.98 15.53 -26.12
N PRO A 738 10.31 15.57 -25.98
CA PRO A 738 11.21 15.43 -27.12
C PRO A 738 11.01 14.09 -27.84
N SER A 739 10.91 14.12 -29.16
CA SER A 739 10.94 12.91 -29.99
C SER A 739 12.30 12.22 -29.88
N TYR A 740 12.34 10.89 -30.05
CA TYR A 740 13.61 10.16 -30.11
C TYR A 740 14.60 10.81 -31.09
N LYS A 741 15.80 11.06 -30.58
CA LYS A 741 16.94 11.58 -31.33
C LYS A 741 18.20 11.07 -30.66
N LEU A 742 19.08 10.50 -31.48
CA LEU A 742 20.44 10.16 -31.06
C LEU A 742 21.29 11.44 -31.15
N TYR A 743 22.08 11.69 -30.12
CA TYR A 743 23.00 12.82 -30.04
C TYR A 743 24.43 12.28 -29.98
N GLU A 744 25.24 12.60 -31.00
CA GLU A 744 26.61 12.12 -31.15
C GLU A 744 27.62 13.27 -31.03
N TYR A 745 28.57 13.13 -30.10
CA TYR A 745 29.57 14.15 -29.82
C TYR A 745 30.99 13.56 -29.84
N ASP A 746 31.88 14.16 -30.63
CA ASP A 746 33.32 13.86 -30.63
C ASP A 746 34.14 14.84 -29.76
N ASN A 747 33.46 15.78 -29.10
CA ASN A 747 34.09 16.91 -28.43
C ASN A 747 33.38 17.37 -27.14
N VAL A 748 32.86 16.42 -26.36
CA VAL A 748 32.29 16.70 -25.04
C VAL A 748 33.35 17.36 -24.16
N GLN A 749 33.01 18.52 -23.63
CA GLN A 749 33.87 19.38 -22.83
C GLN A 749 33.24 19.65 -21.46
N VAL A 750 34.11 19.89 -20.48
CA VAL A 750 33.71 20.26 -19.13
C VAL A 750 33.77 21.78 -18.95
N PRO A 751 32.90 22.36 -18.11
CA PRO A 751 32.95 23.77 -17.74
C PRO A 751 34.30 24.17 -17.12
N VAL A 752 34.67 25.44 -17.24
CA VAL A 752 35.87 26.02 -16.60
C VAL A 752 35.58 26.70 -15.26
N GLY A 753 34.31 26.76 -14.86
CA GLY A 753 33.86 27.30 -13.59
C GLY A 753 32.37 27.08 -13.40
N ALA A 754 31.92 26.90 -12.16
CA ALA A 754 30.51 26.85 -11.85
C ALA A 754 30.22 27.40 -10.45
N THR A 755 29.13 28.14 -10.31
CA THR A 755 28.71 28.72 -9.03
C THR A 755 27.23 28.53 -8.78
N ASP A 756 26.85 28.21 -7.54
CA ASP A 756 25.45 28.09 -7.11
C ASP A 756 24.79 29.46 -6.87
N GLN A 757 23.54 29.45 -6.39
CA GLN A 757 22.77 30.65 -6.05
C GLN A 757 23.35 31.48 -4.90
N HIS A 758 24.22 30.90 -4.07
CA HIS A 758 24.90 31.57 -2.96
C HIS A 758 26.28 32.10 -3.36
N GLY A 759 26.73 31.83 -4.59
CA GLY A 759 28.06 32.18 -5.09
C GLY A 759 29.16 31.20 -4.65
N THR A 760 28.80 30.02 -4.14
CA THR A 760 29.73 28.94 -3.81
C THR A 760 30.27 28.31 -5.08
N ASP A 761 31.57 28.02 -5.13
CA ASP A 761 32.16 27.26 -6.23
C ASP A 761 31.73 25.79 -6.13
N VAL A 762 31.05 25.30 -7.17
CA VAL A 762 30.51 23.95 -7.25
C VAL A 762 31.09 23.16 -8.43
N LEU A 763 32.14 23.68 -9.08
CA LEU A 763 32.71 23.06 -10.27
C LEU A 763 33.07 21.59 -10.03
N GLN A 764 33.79 21.30 -8.94
CA GLN A 764 34.25 19.94 -8.64
C GLN A 764 33.13 18.93 -8.40
N ILE A 765 31.93 19.39 -8.06
CA ILE A 765 30.77 18.53 -7.82
C ILE A 765 30.16 18.06 -9.16
N ILE A 766 30.18 18.91 -10.19
CA ILE A 766 29.46 18.68 -11.45
C ILE A 766 30.34 18.15 -12.61
N LEU A 767 31.58 17.75 -12.35
CA LEU A 767 32.53 17.33 -13.40
C LEU A 767 32.33 15.87 -13.84
N GLU A 768 31.99 14.99 -12.90
CA GLU A 768 32.00 13.54 -13.08
C GLU A 768 30.72 12.92 -12.52
N ARG A 769 30.30 11.78 -13.08
CA ARG A 769 29.17 11.01 -12.54
C ARG A 769 29.66 10.09 -11.41
N ASP A 770 30.07 10.68 -10.29
CA ASP A 770 30.74 9.99 -9.17
C ASP A 770 29.87 9.85 -7.91
N ASN A 771 28.56 10.08 -8.05
CA ASN A 771 27.54 10.14 -6.99
C ASN A 771 27.65 11.34 -6.04
N LYS A 772 28.55 12.30 -6.29
CA LYS A 772 28.49 13.61 -5.61
C LYS A 772 27.57 14.54 -6.40
N ARG A 773 26.53 15.02 -5.74
CA ARG A 773 25.48 15.79 -6.40
C ARG A 773 25.49 17.23 -5.98
N LEU A 774 25.25 18.11 -6.94
CA LEU A 774 24.88 19.48 -6.67
C LEU A 774 23.43 19.48 -6.19
N GLY A 775 23.27 19.68 -4.88
CA GLY A 775 22.01 19.79 -4.16
C GLY A 775 22.09 20.89 -3.09
N GLY A 776 21.57 20.60 -1.89
CA GLY A 776 21.68 21.51 -0.73
C GLY A 776 20.93 22.85 -0.84
N PHE A 777 20.04 23.02 -1.81
CA PHE A 777 19.12 24.15 -1.87
C PHE A 777 18.09 24.07 -0.74
N GLU A 778 17.63 25.22 -0.27
CA GLU A 778 16.58 25.29 0.75
C GLU A 778 15.28 24.63 0.24
N LYS A 779 14.68 23.78 1.08
CA LYS A 779 13.41 23.12 0.79
C LYS A 779 12.24 24.10 0.85
N GLY A 780 11.19 23.80 0.10
CA GLY A 780 9.88 24.43 0.26
C GLY A 780 9.01 23.63 1.24
N PRO A 781 7.71 23.99 1.36
CA PRO A 781 6.78 23.26 2.22
C PRO A 781 6.54 21.82 1.73
N TYR A 782 6.48 21.61 0.42
CA TYR A 782 6.14 20.32 -0.19
C TYR A 782 7.34 19.61 -0.80
N GLN A 783 7.36 18.27 -0.69
CA GLN A 783 8.36 17.45 -1.36
C GLN A 783 8.41 17.74 -2.87
N GLY A 784 9.62 17.88 -3.42
CA GLY A 784 9.82 18.08 -4.85
C GLY A 784 9.76 19.55 -5.28
N ILE A 785 9.41 20.45 -4.36
CA ILE A 785 9.39 21.90 -4.57
C ILE A 785 10.30 22.57 -3.53
N GLY A 786 11.46 23.03 -3.96
CA GLY A 786 12.40 23.84 -3.19
C GLY A 786 12.12 25.35 -3.29
N LYS A 787 12.97 26.15 -2.65
CA LYS A 787 13.11 27.57 -3.00
C LYS A 787 13.77 27.70 -4.37
N HIS A 788 13.61 28.86 -4.98
CA HIS A 788 14.26 29.14 -6.26
C HIS A 788 15.79 29.03 -6.14
N HIS A 789 16.39 28.18 -6.98
CA HIS A 789 17.83 27.92 -7.00
C HIS A 789 18.32 27.81 -8.45
N PHE A 790 19.63 27.96 -8.62
CA PHE A 790 20.26 27.89 -9.93
C PHE A 790 21.74 27.52 -9.83
N VAL A 791 22.28 27.00 -10.95
CA VAL A 791 23.71 26.89 -11.18
C VAL A 791 24.10 27.74 -12.38
N GLU A 792 25.12 28.57 -12.20
CA GLU A 792 25.79 29.29 -13.28
C GLU A 792 27.01 28.50 -13.73
N VAL A 793 27.08 28.20 -15.02
CA VAL A 793 28.13 27.40 -15.63
C VAL A 793 28.90 28.26 -16.62
N ASN A 794 30.21 28.36 -16.43
CA ASN A 794 31.13 29.06 -17.32
C ASN A 794 31.74 28.06 -18.31
N LEU A 795 31.42 28.21 -19.59
CA LEU A 795 31.88 27.31 -20.64
C LEU A 795 33.29 27.68 -21.17
N GLY A 796 33.83 28.82 -20.75
CA GLY A 796 35.14 29.31 -21.20
C GLY A 796 35.05 30.15 -22.47
N ASP A 797 36.17 30.21 -23.21
CA ASP A 797 36.29 30.96 -24.46
C ASP A 797 35.85 30.07 -25.63
N ILE A 798 34.59 30.22 -26.07
CA ILE A 798 33.99 29.46 -27.17
C ILE A 798 33.55 30.41 -28.27
N ASP A 799 33.65 29.98 -29.53
CA ASP A 799 33.06 30.73 -30.64
C ASP A 799 31.52 30.79 -30.49
N PRO A 800 30.93 31.99 -30.26
CA PRO A 800 29.50 32.15 -30.04
C PRO A 800 28.64 31.82 -31.27
N GLN A 801 29.25 31.61 -32.44
CA GLN A 801 28.57 31.17 -33.65
C GLN A 801 28.33 29.66 -33.71
N LEU A 802 29.00 28.86 -32.88
CA LEU A 802 28.78 27.42 -32.81
C LEU A 802 27.44 27.12 -32.13
N GLN A 803 26.79 26.05 -32.57
CA GLN A 803 25.64 25.49 -31.86
C GLN A 803 26.18 24.67 -30.69
N ILE A 804 25.77 25.06 -29.47
CA ILE A 804 26.22 24.45 -28.22
C ILE A 804 25.03 23.74 -27.59
N ASP A 805 25.25 22.49 -27.21
CA ASP A 805 24.29 21.73 -26.44
C ASP A 805 24.85 21.53 -25.02
N ILE A 806 24.01 21.69 -24.00
CA ILE A 806 24.37 21.38 -22.61
C ILE A 806 23.89 19.97 -22.30
N LEU A 807 24.79 19.17 -21.73
CA LEU A 807 24.57 17.78 -21.35
C LEU A 807 24.53 17.73 -19.81
N ALA A 808 23.35 17.56 -19.23
CA ALA A 808 23.18 17.57 -17.78
C ALA A 808 22.68 16.20 -17.29
N GLN A 809 23.40 15.57 -16.38
CA GLN A 809 23.08 14.26 -15.82
C GLN A 809 22.72 14.40 -14.35
N GLY A 810 21.59 13.83 -13.97
CA GLY A 810 21.05 14.01 -12.64
C GLY A 810 19.74 13.28 -12.42
N TRP A 811 19.01 13.68 -11.39
CA TRP A 811 17.71 13.12 -11.07
C TRP A 811 16.80 14.19 -10.46
N ILE A 812 15.49 13.90 -10.44
CA ILE A 812 14.49 14.74 -9.77
C ILE A 812 13.85 13.97 -8.61
N ARG A 813 13.68 14.63 -7.47
CA ARG A 813 12.75 14.16 -6.42
C ARG A 813 11.35 14.70 -6.78
N PRO A 814 10.39 13.85 -7.17
CA PRO A 814 9.09 14.32 -7.64
C PRO A 814 8.14 14.76 -6.52
N THR A 815 7.15 15.57 -6.89
CA THR A 815 5.87 15.67 -6.18
C THR A 815 5.02 14.43 -6.48
N ASP A 816 4.05 14.11 -5.62
CA ASP A 816 2.98 13.16 -5.95
C ASP A 816 1.66 13.90 -6.24
N THR A 817 0.62 13.16 -6.65
CA THR A 817 -0.65 13.78 -7.03
C THR A 817 -1.30 14.52 -5.88
N SER A 818 -1.26 13.96 -4.67
CA SER A 818 -1.82 14.58 -3.47
C SER A 818 -1.11 15.88 -3.10
N ILE A 819 0.23 15.92 -3.17
CA ILE A 819 1.01 17.17 -3.02
C ILE A 819 0.61 18.22 -4.07
N ASN A 820 0.41 17.80 -5.33
CA ASN A 820 0.00 18.74 -6.36
C ASN A 820 -1.34 19.37 -6.00
N VAL A 821 -2.31 18.57 -5.51
CA VAL A 821 -3.60 19.06 -4.97
C VAL A 821 -3.39 20.09 -3.87
N ALA A 822 -2.69 19.73 -2.79
CA ALA A 822 -2.40 20.60 -1.65
C ALA A 822 -1.74 21.94 -2.07
N SER A 823 -0.68 21.85 -2.88
CA SER A 823 0.08 23.02 -3.31
C SER A 823 -0.74 24.03 -4.14
N SER A 824 -1.88 23.61 -4.69
CA SER A 824 -2.76 24.46 -5.51
C SER A 824 -3.87 25.17 -4.74
N GLN A 825 -4.17 24.71 -3.52
CA GLN A 825 -5.28 25.22 -2.73
C GLN A 825 -4.93 26.58 -2.10
N GLY A 826 -3.67 26.76 -1.70
CA GLY A 826 -3.17 27.96 -1.04
C GLY A 826 -2.32 28.88 -1.92
N SER A 827 -1.54 29.71 -1.24
CA SER A 827 -0.64 30.72 -1.82
C SER A 827 0.80 30.24 -2.06
N SER A 828 1.05 28.93 -1.98
CA SER A 828 2.37 28.33 -2.16
C SER A 828 2.97 28.60 -3.56
N PRO A 829 4.31 28.75 -3.69
CA PRO A 829 4.93 28.95 -4.99
C PRO A 829 4.69 27.77 -5.92
N ALA A 830 4.07 28.02 -7.09
CA ALA A 830 3.86 26.98 -8.09
C ALA A 830 5.18 26.36 -8.58
N PRO A 831 5.19 25.06 -8.94
CA PRO A 831 6.31 24.42 -9.62
C PRO A 831 6.73 25.18 -10.89
N LYS A 832 8.04 25.36 -11.07
CA LYS A 832 8.63 26.03 -12.23
C LYS A 832 9.58 25.06 -12.93
N ALA A 833 9.25 24.70 -14.16
CA ALA A 833 10.14 23.92 -15.01
C ALA A 833 11.53 24.56 -15.13
N LEU A 834 12.53 23.77 -15.55
CA LEU A 834 13.88 24.28 -15.78
C LEU A 834 13.86 25.44 -16.78
N GLU A 835 14.47 26.55 -16.40
CA GLU A 835 14.74 27.69 -17.26
C GLU A 835 16.24 27.73 -17.60
N ILE A 836 16.55 27.87 -18.89
CA ILE A 836 17.92 28.04 -19.36
C ILE A 836 18.11 29.47 -19.86
N SER A 837 19.06 30.16 -19.25
CA SER A 837 19.45 31.53 -19.59
C SER A 837 20.91 31.61 -19.99
N VAL A 838 21.26 32.54 -20.87
CA VAL A 838 22.65 32.86 -21.25
C VAL A 838 23.02 34.28 -20.83
N ALA A 839 24.30 34.51 -20.54
CA ALA A 839 24.76 35.85 -20.18
C ALA A 839 24.57 36.84 -21.35
N ASP A 840 24.06 38.04 -21.04
CA ASP A 840 23.75 39.08 -22.04
C ASP A 840 24.98 39.89 -22.50
N GLY A 841 26.13 39.70 -21.86
CA GLY A 841 27.38 40.44 -22.10
C GLY A 841 27.47 41.79 -21.37
N LYS A 842 26.44 42.18 -20.61
CA LYS A 842 26.34 43.42 -19.81
C LYS A 842 26.20 43.16 -18.30
N GLY A 843 26.27 41.89 -17.88
CA GLY A 843 26.15 41.46 -16.49
C GLY A 843 24.75 40.94 -16.12
N GLY A 844 23.84 40.87 -17.08
CA GLY A 844 22.51 40.25 -16.94
C GLY A 844 22.40 38.90 -17.64
N TRP A 845 21.17 38.41 -17.70
CA TRP A 845 20.79 37.09 -18.24
C TRP A 845 19.63 37.23 -19.23
N ASN A 846 19.71 36.50 -20.34
CA ASN A 846 18.64 36.38 -21.32
C ASN A 846 18.12 34.94 -21.31
N ILE A 847 16.83 34.76 -21.09
CA ILE A 847 16.16 33.45 -21.15
C ILE A 847 16.14 32.99 -22.60
N VAL A 848 16.68 31.80 -22.86
CA VAL A 848 16.73 31.19 -24.20
C VAL A 848 15.88 29.94 -24.30
N ILE A 849 15.67 29.23 -23.19
CA ILE A 849 14.74 28.10 -23.09
C ILE A 849 13.87 28.35 -21.84
N PRO A 850 12.64 28.89 -21.98
CA PRO A 850 11.79 29.22 -20.85
C PRO A 850 11.18 28.00 -20.15
N ASN A 851 11.11 26.87 -20.86
CA ASN A 851 10.68 25.57 -20.32
C ASN A 851 11.54 24.47 -20.94
N ALA A 852 12.55 24.04 -20.18
CA ALA A 852 13.42 22.92 -20.51
C ALA A 852 12.96 21.62 -19.82
N GLY A 853 11.75 21.57 -19.25
CA GLY A 853 11.23 20.39 -18.56
C GLY A 853 12.05 20.03 -17.32
N PHE A 854 12.27 18.73 -17.11
CA PHE A 854 13.07 18.17 -16.03
C PHE A 854 13.53 16.72 -16.37
N PRO A 855 14.55 16.18 -15.68
CA PRO A 855 14.96 14.78 -15.82
C PRO A 855 13.78 13.84 -15.53
N ALA A 856 13.49 12.87 -16.40
CA ALA A 856 12.34 11.96 -16.23
C ALA A 856 12.65 10.82 -15.23
N GLY A 857 12.98 11.16 -13.99
CA GLY A 857 13.25 10.19 -12.92
C GLY A 857 14.70 10.14 -12.45
N LYS A 858 15.22 8.93 -12.24
CA LYS A 858 16.51 8.62 -11.62
C LYS A 858 17.61 8.41 -12.66
N LEU A 859 18.76 9.03 -12.40
CA LEU A 859 20.00 8.78 -13.16
C LEU A 859 19.89 9.08 -14.67
N LYS A 860 19.22 10.18 -15.02
CA LYS A 860 18.88 10.57 -16.39
C LYS A 860 19.88 11.53 -17.02
N THR A 861 19.99 11.49 -18.34
CA THR A 861 20.69 12.47 -19.17
C THR A 861 19.69 13.43 -19.82
N SER A 862 19.91 14.73 -19.62
CA SER A 862 19.13 15.83 -20.18
C SER A 862 19.94 16.60 -21.21
N ILE A 863 19.37 16.84 -22.39
CA ILE A 863 20.05 17.58 -23.47
C ILE A 863 19.37 18.93 -23.72
N PHE A 864 20.08 20.03 -23.47
CA PHE A 864 19.56 21.38 -23.71
C PHE A 864 20.23 22.00 -24.95
N GLU A 865 19.52 21.98 -26.09
CA GLU A 865 19.98 22.57 -27.35
C GLU A 865 19.90 24.10 -27.29
N ILE A 866 21.03 24.79 -27.03
CA ILE A 866 21.04 26.25 -26.95
C ILE A 866 20.82 26.84 -28.35
N PRO A 867 19.83 27.72 -28.56
CA PRO A 867 19.58 28.29 -29.87
C PRO A 867 20.82 28.99 -30.43
N LYS A 868 21.15 28.71 -31.70
CA LYS A 868 22.32 29.30 -32.37
C LYS A 868 22.26 30.83 -32.33
N GLY A 869 23.37 31.48 -31.98
CA GLY A 869 23.46 32.94 -31.89
C GLY A 869 22.94 33.53 -30.58
N SER A 870 22.62 32.70 -29.58
CA SER A 870 22.20 33.16 -28.24
C SER A 870 23.33 33.89 -27.49
N PHE A 871 24.58 33.47 -27.67
CA PHE A 871 25.72 34.08 -26.99
C PHE A 871 26.16 35.37 -27.70
N THR A 872 26.29 36.45 -26.94
CA THR A 872 26.69 37.77 -27.46
C THR A 872 28.19 38.03 -27.36
N THR A 873 28.92 37.16 -26.63
CA THR A 873 30.38 37.24 -26.43
C THR A 873 30.99 35.84 -26.45
N ASN A 874 32.30 35.74 -26.62
CA ASN A 874 33.07 34.50 -26.50
C ASN A 874 33.14 33.93 -25.08
N LYS A 875 32.83 34.74 -24.05
CA LYS A 875 32.74 34.29 -22.66
C LYS A 875 31.35 33.72 -22.39
N CYS A 876 31.14 32.51 -22.90
CA CYS A 876 29.85 31.84 -22.83
C CYS A 876 29.55 31.39 -21.39
N ARG A 877 28.45 31.87 -20.83
CA ARG A 877 27.93 31.44 -19.53
C ARG A 877 26.46 31.08 -19.65
N VAL A 878 26.08 30.00 -18.99
CA VAL A 878 24.72 29.46 -18.95
C VAL A 878 24.26 29.44 -17.50
N ARG A 879 22.98 29.72 -17.26
CA ARG A 879 22.32 29.54 -15.97
C ARG A 879 21.19 28.55 -16.15
N ILE A 880 21.17 27.52 -15.31
CA ILE A 880 20.10 26.52 -15.22
C ILE A 880 19.37 26.80 -13.90
N ALA A 881 18.10 27.18 -13.97
CA ALA A 881 17.34 27.67 -12.81
C ALA A 881 15.96 27.01 -12.68
N THR A 882 15.51 26.77 -11.46
CA THR A 882 14.20 26.17 -11.18
C THR A 882 13.81 26.40 -9.71
N ASN A 883 12.68 25.85 -9.28
CA ASN A 883 12.38 25.56 -7.89
C ASN A 883 12.03 24.07 -7.68
N LEU A 884 12.17 23.22 -8.69
CA LEU A 884 12.00 21.77 -8.56
C LEU A 884 13.23 21.16 -7.88
N GLU A 885 13.05 20.12 -7.07
CA GLU A 885 14.17 19.42 -6.43
C GLU A 885 14.95 18.55 -7.43
N ILE A 886 15.85 19.18 -8.18
CA ILE A 886 16.70 18.53 -9.18
C ILE A 886 18.15 18.55 -8.72
N TYR A 887 18.77 17.37 -8.71
CA TYR A 887 20.13 17.17 -8.25
C TYR A 887 21.02 16.78 -9.44
N TRP A 888 22.11 17.52 -9.64
CA TRP A 888 23.00 17.34 -10.78
C TRP A 888 24.28 16.62 -10.38
N ASP A 889 24.57 15.48 -10.99
CA ASP A 889 25.84 14.75 -10.86
C ASP A 889 26.89 15.32 -11.84
N ARG A 890 26.52 15.54 -13.11
CA ARG A 890 27.45 16.05 -14.14
C ARG A 890 26.79 17.09 -15.03
N ILE A 891 27.49 18.19 -15.31
CA ILE A 891 27.10 19.14 -16.36
C ILE A 891 28.28 19.35 -17.30
N ALA A 892 28.09 18.97 -18.55
CA ALA A 892 29.04 19.13 -19.63
C ALA A 892 28.41 19.94 -20.78
N PHE A 893 29.20 20.25 -21.79
CA PHE A 893 28.71 20.86 -23.03
C PHE A 893 29.45 20.27 -24.22
N ALA A 894 28.82 20.30 -25.38
CA ALA A 894 29.45 19.91 -26.63
C ALA A 894 29.03 20.86 -27.74
N THR A 895 29.83 20.94 -28.80
CA THR A 895 29.37 21.58 -30.03
C THR A 895 28.90 20.48 -30.96
N LYS A 896 27.78 20.71 -31.63
CA LYS A 896 27.19 19.68 -32.50
C LYS A 896 28.22 19.11 -33.48
N SER A 897 28.42 17.79 -33.44
CA SER A 897 29.30 17.02 -34.33
C SER A 897 28.46 15.95 -35.05
N GLU A 898 28.95 15.41 -36.17
CA GLU A 898 28.33 14.25 -36.84
C GLU A 898 29.35 13.10 -36.83
N ALA A 899 29.53 12.50 -35.66
CA ALA A 899 30.35 11.30 -35.53
C ALA A 899 29.65 10.11 -36.20
N PRO A 900 30.35 9.29 -37.02
CA PRO A 900 29.74 8.14 -37.66
C PRO A 900 29.42 7.06 -36.62
N VAL A 901 28.17 6.65 -36.57
CA VAL A 901 27.66 5.56 -35.72
C VAL A 901 27.01 4.48 -36.57
N GLU A 902 27.03 3.25 -36.08
CA GLU A 902 26.35 2.09 -36.67
C GLU A 902 25.28 1.61 -35.68
N THR A 903 24.00 1.72 -36.06
CA THR A 903 22.86 1.26 -35.27
C THR A 903 22.47 -0.14 -35.67
N ILE A 904 22.42 -1.06 -34.71
CA ILE A 904 22.16 -2.49 -34.93
C ILE A 904 20.98 -2.90 -34.03
N PRO A 905 19.82 -3.26 -34.60
CA PRO A 905 18.72 -3.82 -33.82
C PRO A 905 19.13 -5.13 -33.14
N ILE A 906 18.68 -5.33 -31.91
CA ILE A 906 18.94 -6.56 -31.16
C ILE A 906 17.63 -7.34 -31.04
N THR A 907 17.68 -8.61 -31.43
CA THR A 907 16.51 -9.49 -31.39
C THR A 907 16.19 -9.88 -29.95
N LEU A 908 14.96 -9.62 -29.52
CA LEU A 908 14.39 -10.18 -28.30
C LEU A 908 14.14 -11.69 -28.52
N GLN A 909 14.74 -12.53 -27.70
CA GLN A 909 14.60 -13.99 -27.75
C GLN A 909 13.45 -14.48 -26.86
N SER A 910 13.32 -13.92 -25.66
CA SER A 910 12.24 -14.25 -24.73
C SER A 910 11.93 -13.10 -23.77
N ALA A 911 10.67 -13.04 -23.32
CA ALA A 911 10.22 -12.22 -22.22
C ALA A 911 9.39 -13.10 -21.28
N ASP A 912 9.76 -13.18 -20.01
CA ASP A 912 9.08 -14.00 -19.00
C ASP A 912 8.69 -13.15 -17.78
N LEU A 913 7.41 -13.14 -17.42
CA LEU A 913 6.91 -12.42 -16.26
C LEU A 913 6.95 -13.34 -15.03
N GLY A 914 7.55 -12.88 -13.94
CA GLY A 914 7.58 -13.59 -12.67
C GLY A 914 7.37 -12.67 -11.47
N TYR A 915 7.20 -13.27 -10.30
CA TYR A 915 7.28 -12.55 -9.02
C TYR A 915 8.74 -12.49 -8.57
N MET A 916 9.26 -11.28 -8.37
CA MET A 916 10.60 -11.06 -7.83
C MET A 916 10.55 -10.79 -6.33
N GLY A 917 9.51 -10.12 -5.85
CA GLY A 917 9.50 -9.47 -4.53
C GLY A 917 10.02 -8.03 -4.62
N PHE A 918 10.38 -7.47 -3.47
CA PHE A 918 10.72 -6.06 -3.27
C PHE A 918 12.18 -5.91 -2.85
N PRO A 919 13.10 -5.56 -3.78
CA PRO A 919 14.46 -5.18 -3.43
C PRO A 919 14.44 -4.00 -2.44
N TYR A 920 15.25 -4.10 -1.39
CA TYR A 920 15.31 -3.04 -0.39
C TYR A 920 15.82 -1.74 -1.02
N MET A 921 15.06 -0.65 -0.81
CA MET A 921 15.39 0.65 -1.37
C MET A 921 16.41 1.36 -0.48
N THR A 922 17.57 1.68 -1.04
CA THR A 922 18.69 2.31 -0.33
C THR A 922 18.97 3.71 -0.86
N ARG A 923 19.40 4.61 0.03
CA ARG A 923 19.94 5.94 -0.33
C ARG A 923 21.27 6.14 0.41
N ILE A 924 22.24 6.76 -0.24
CA ILE A 924 23.56 7.01 0.35
C ILE A 924 23.60 8.29 1.21
N ASP A 925 22.72 9.25 0.91
CA ASP A 925 22.51 10.53 1.60
C ASP A 925 21.14 11.12 1.22
N ASP A 926 20.80 12.31 1.73
CA ASP A 926 19.49 12.97 1.53
C ASP A 926 19.26 13.50 0.10
N ASP A 927 20.34 13.80 -0.62
CA ASP A 927 20.34 14.35 -1.98
C ASP A 927 20.44 13.23 -3.05
N ALA A 928 20.61 11.98 -2.62
CA ALA A 928 20.66 10.80 -3.47
C ALA A 928 19.25 10.22 -3.75
N PRO A 929 19.05 9.64 -4.95
CA PRO A 929 17.83 8.89 -5.23
C PRO A 929 17.79 7.60 -4.40
N ASN A 930 16.58 7.11 -4.09
CA ASN A 930 16.41 5.74 -3.60
C ASN A 930 16.68 4.76 -4.75
N ILE A 931 17.64 3.84 -4.59
CA ILE A 931 18.06 2.83 -5.56
C ILE A 931 17.77 1.42 -5.00
N PRO A 932 17.18 0.50 -5.81
CA PRO A 932 16.92 -0.87 -5.37
C PRO A 932 18.21 -1.68 -5.17
N ASN A 933 18.32 -2.38 -4.04
CA ASN A 933 19.38 -3.34 -3.77
C ASN A 933 18.92 -4.77 -4.08
N TYR A 934 19.26 -5.28 -5.27
CA TYR A 934 18.85 -6.62 -5.70
C TYR A 934 19.54 -7.79 -4.96
N ASN A 935 20.47 -7.50 -4.05
CA ASN A 935 21.04 -8.52 -3.15
C ASN A 935 20.23 -8.71 -1.86
N ASP A 936 19.27 -7.81 -1.60
CA ASP A 936 18.39 -7.85 -0.44
C ASP A 936 16.94 -7.73 -0.92
N ILE A 937 16.32 -8.89 -1.19
CA ILE A 937 14.95 -8.99 -1.72
C ILE A 937 14.03 -9.43 -0.60
N ARG A 938 13.00 -8.61 -0.34
CA ARG A 938 11.93 -8.91 0.60
C ARG A 938 10.74 -9.51 -0.15
N PHE A 939 10.07 -10.47 0.45
CA PHE A 939 8.89 -11.12 -0.12
C PHE A 939 7.68 -10.83 0.76
N GLY A 940 6.49 -10.89 0.19
CA GLY A 940 5.24 -10.59 0.88
C GLY A 940 4.43 -9.52 0.16
N GLN A 941 3.55 -8.84 0.89
CA GLN A 941 2.67 -7.83 0.34
C GLN A 941 3.06 -6.46 0.91
N ALA A 942 3.82 -5.67 0.14
CA ALA A 942 4.29 -4.36 0.60
C ALA A 942 3.23 -3.26 0.50
N TRP A 943 2.27 -3.41 -0.41
CA TRP A 943 1.30 -2.38 -0.76
C TRP A 943 -0.13 -2.89 -0.74
N ARG A 944 -1.06 -1.95 -0.62
CA ARG A 944 -2.49 -2.19 -0.82
C ARG A 944 -2.81 -2.18 -2.32
N ASP A 945 -2.49 -3.26 -3.01
CA ASP A 945 -2.51 -3.33 -4.48
C ASP A 945 -3.83 -2.90 -5.12
N LEU A 946 -3.72 -2.36 -6.33
CA LEU A 946 -4.85 -2.01 -7.19
C LEU A 946 -5.61 -3.27 -7.57
N GLU A 947 -6.90 -3.33 -7.22
CA GLU A 947 -7.73 -4.51 -7.47
C GLU A 947 -7.97 -4.68 -8.98
N GLY A 948 -7.75 -5.89 -9.51
CA GLY A 948 -8.04 -6.16 -10.92
C GLY A 948 -7.27 -7.32 -11.52
N TYR A 949 -7.34 -7.42 -12.85
CA TYR A 949 -6.71 -8.48 -13.63
C TYR A 949 -5.34 -8.07 -14.11
N TYR A 950 -4.37 -8.89 -13.75
CA TYR A 950 -2.98 -8.79 -14.15
C TYR A 950 -2.59 -9.95 -15.06
N THR A 951 -1.47 -9.79 -15.76
CA THR A 951 -0.92 -10.85 -16.61
C THR A 951 -0.42 -12.01 -15.74
N ARG A 952 -0.66 -13.24 -16.20
CA ARG A 952 -0.12 -14.47 -15.60
C ARG A 952 1.39 -14.50 -15.70
N TYR A 953 2.02 -15.22 -14.77
CA TYR A 953 3.44 -15.51 -14.87
C TYR A 953 3.77 -16.45 -16.04
N GLY A 954 5.06 -16.46 -16.41
CA GLY A 954 5.62 -17.21 -17.53
C GLY A 954 5.79 -16.37 -18.80
N PRO A 955 5.88 -17.03 -19.97
CA PRO A 955 6.18 -16.39 -21.24
C PRO A 955 5.13 -15.35 -21.66
N VAL A 956 5.60 -14.17 -22.07
CA VAL A 956 4.82 -12.98 -22.47
C VAL A 956 5.39 -12.28 -23.70
N GLU A 957 6.37 -12.87 -24.39
CA GLU A 957 7.03 -12.28 -25.54
C GLU A 957 6.04 -11.85 -26.64
N GLN A 958 4.92 -12.55 -26.81
CA GLN A 958 3.90 -12.23 -27.82
C GLN A 958 3.14 -10.93 -27.55
N LEU A 959 3.19 -10.44 -26.31
CA LEU A 959 2.56 -9.17 -25.92
C LEU A 959 3.50 -7.99 -26.14
N VAL A 960 4.83 -8.18 -26.10
CA VAL A 960 5.80 -7.07 -26.09
C VAL A 960 6.71 -6.99 -27.32
N SER A 961 6.55 -7.92 -28.27
CA SER A 961 7.37 -7.99 -29.50
C SER A 961 6.58 -7.64 -30.77
N GLY A 962 5.27 -7.36 -30.65
CA GLY A 962 4.33 -7.24 -31.77
C GLY A 962 4.32 -5.90 -32.50
N GLY A 963 4.97 -4.86 -31.97
CA GLY A 963 4.61 -3.48 -32.28
C GLY A 963 3.81 -2.86 -31.15
N VAL A 964 3.50 -1.58 -31.28
CA VAL A 964 2.49 -0.90 -30.46
C VAL A 964 1.11 -1.30 -30.95
N ASP A 965 0.39 -2.12 -30.19
CA ASP A 965 -0.90 -2.71 -30.61
C ASP A 965 -2.01 -2.72 -29.54
N ASP A 966 -1.82 -1.99 -28.43
CA ASP A 966 -2.75 -1.90 -27.29
C ASP A 966 -3.00 -3.25 -26.59
N ARG A 967 -2.08 -4.20 -26.75
CA ARG A 967 -1.98 -5.42 -25.94
C ARG A 967 -0.74 -5.26 -25.06
N TYR A 968 -0.82 -5.65 -23.79
CA TYR A 968 0.30 -5.33 -22.89
C TYR A 968 0.48 -6.35 -21.77
N VAL A 969 1.68 -6.37 -21.21
CA VAL A 969 1.93 -7.01 -19.92
C VAL A 969 1.44 -6.07 -18.83
N ILE A 970 0.48 -6.54 -18.02
CA ILE A 970 -0.02 -5.82 -16.84
C ILE A 970 0.74 -6.34 -15.62
N MET A 971 1.63 -5.52 -15.09
CA MET A 971 2.49 -5.83 -13.95
C MET A 971 1.95 -5.20 -12.66
N ASN A 972 2.00 -5.96 -11.57
CA ASN A 972 1.71 -5.54 -10.21
C ASN A 972 3.00 -5.23 -9.46
N ALA A 973 2.90 -4.55 -8.32
CA ALA A 973 4.03 -4.37 -7.42
C ALA A 973 4.64 -5.72 -6.99
N GLY A 974 5.96 -5.82 -7.00
CA GLY A 974 6.74 -7.03 -6.74
C GLY A 974 6.99 -7.92 -7.96
N ASP A 975 6.38 -7.63 -9.12
CA ASP A 975 6.63 -8.38 -10.35
C ASP A 975 7.92 -7.92 -11.06
N ALA A 976 8.49 -8.83 -11.85
CA ALA A 976 9.57 -8.54 -12.78
C ALA A 976 9.33 -9.26 -14.12
N MET A 977 9.56 -8.54 -15.22
CA MET A 977 9.62 -9.09 -16.57
C MET A 977 11.07 -9.25 -16.97
N TYR A 978 11.54 -10.50 -17.06
CA TYR A 978 12.89 -10.87 -17.45
C TYR A 978 12.98 -10.95 -18.97
N LEU A 979 13.97 -10.25 -19.54
CA LEU A 979 14.16 -10.08 -20.98
C LEU A 979 15.52 -10.68 -21.38
N GLN A 980 15.50 -11.50 -22.42
CA GLN A 980 16.71 -12.06 -23.02
C GLN A 980 16.84 -11.58 -24.46
N PHE A 981 17.93 -10.86 -24.74
CA PHE A 981 18.27 -10.37 -26.08
C PHE A 981 19.48 -11.11 -26.63
N GLU A 982 19.50 -11.39 -27.93
CA GLU A 982 20.61 -12.07 -28.59
C GLU A 982 21.90 -11.25 -28.50
N ALA A 983 22.98 -11.84 -27.98
CA ALA A 983 24.25 -11.14 -27.94
C ALA A 983 24.85 -10.99 -29.34
N LEU A 984 25.25 -9.77 -29.66
CA LEU A 984 25.92 -9.42 -30.92
C LEU A 984 27.43 -9.67 -30.83
N ASP A 985 28.06 -9.93 -31.97
CA ASP A 985 29.53 -9.95 -32.10
C ASP A 985 30.16 -8.65 -31.58
N PRO A 986 31.37 -8.69 -30.97
CA PRO A 986 32.05 -7.48 -30.49
C PRO A 986 32.18 -6.40 -31.57
N PRO A 987 32.15 -5.10 -31.19
CA PRO A 987 32.35 -4.02 -32.15
C PRO A 987 33.74 -4.11 -32.81
N LYS A 988 33.87 -3.50 -34.00
CA LYS A 988 35.13 -3.44 -34.75
C LYS A 988 36.24 -2.80 -33.92
N ASP A 989 37.50 -3.18 -34.15
CA ASP A 989 38.65 -2.55 -33.47
C ASP A 989 38.59 -1.01 -33.57
N GLY A 990 38.75 -0.33 -32.43
CA GLY A 990 38.65 1.13 -32.33
C GLY A 990 37.22 1.67 -32.18
N TYR A 991 36.22 0.79 -32.06
CA TYR A 991 34.84 1.14 -31.71
C TYR A 991 34.49 0.63 -30.31
N ILE A 992 33.52 1.29 -29.69
CA ILE A 992 32.86 0.90 -28.45
C ILE A 992 31.34 0.82 -28.71
N ARG A 993 30.63 0.01 -27.94
CA ARG A 993 29.19 -0.23 -28.08
C ARG A 993 28.45 0.25 -26.84
N ASP A 994 27.53 1.18 -27.02
CA ASP A 994 26.48 1.50 -26.06
C ASP A 994 25.14 0.96 -26.57
N TYR A 995 24.11 0.98 -25.73
CA TYR A 995 22.79 0.45 -26.07
C TYR A 995 21.70 1.47 -25.76
N ILE A 996 20.64 1.47 -26.55
CA ILE A 996 19.41 2.20 -26.25
C ILE A 996 18.30 1.18 -26.02
N PHE A 997 17.69 1.24 -24.85
CA PHE A 997 16.50 0.47 -24.49
C PHE A 997 15.26 1.32 -24.77
N PHE A 998 14.27 0.69 -25.39
CA PHE A 998 12.99 1.30 -25.75
C PHE A 998 11.88 0.58 -25.02
N SER A 999 10.94 1.35 -24.49
CA SER A 999 9.67 0.85 -23.97
C SER A 999 8.52 1.73 -24.42
N ASP A 1000 7.38 1.12 -24.70
CA ASP A 1000 6.10 1.78 -24.85
C ASP A 1000 5.12 1.27 -23.79
N GLY A 1001 4.39 2.18 -23.16
CA GLY A 1001 3.40 1.81 -22.16
C GLY A 1001 2.93 2.94 -21.28
N TRP A 1002 2.31 2.57 -20.14
CA TRP A 1002 1.74 3.49 -19.15
C TRP A 1002 2.00 3.02 -17.73
N VAL A 1003 1.86 3.97 -16.79
CA VAL A 1003 1.94 3.71 -15.35
C VAL A 1003 0.73 4.32 -14.66
N LYS A 1004 0.09 3.58 -13.75
CA LYS A 1004 -0.92 4.13 -12.85
C LYS A 1004 -0.49 3.87 -11.41
N ASP A 1005 -0.45 4.91 -10.60
CA ASP A 1005 -0.13 4.78 -9.18
C ASP A 1005 -1.39 4.61 -8.31
N GLY A 1006 -1.17 4.15 -7.08
CA GLY A 1006 -2.19 3.98 -6.06
C GLY A 1006 -2.47 5.24 -5.23
N ASP A 1007 -1.88 6.39 -5.56
CA ASP A 1007 -2.12 7.64 -4.82
C ASP A 1007 -3.60 7.96 -4.79
N TRP A 1008 -4.11 8.38 -3.63
CA TRP A 1008 -5.53 8.59 -3.47
C TRP A 1008 -6.12 9.66 -4.39
N ASN A 1009 -5.32 10.65 -4.80
CA ASN A 1009 -5.75 11.67 -5.74
C ASN A 1009 -5.56 11.31 -7.22
N THR A 1010 -4.99 10.15 -7.52
CA THR A 1010 -4.90 9.61 -8.87
C THR A 1010 -6.24 9.00 -9.29
N VAL A 1011 -6.68 9.31 -10.51
CA VAL A 1011 -7.98 8.85 -11.01
C VAL A 1011 -8.00 7.32 -11.17
N ASP A 1012 -9.04 6.68 -10.63
CA ASP A 1012 -9.23 5.23 -10.60
C ASP A 1012 -8.07 4.47 -9.93
N SER A 1013 -7.40 5.07 -8.94
CA SER A 1013 -6.23 4.50 -8.22
C SER A 1013 -6.54 3.29 -7.33
N ARG A 1014 -7.80 2.90 -7.20
CA ARG A 1014 -8.21 1.69 -6.46
C ARG A 1014 -8.12 0.42 -7.31
N THR A 1015 -8.17 0.53 -8.63
CA THR A 1015 -8.35 -0.62 -9.51
C THR A 1015 -7.40 -0.58 -10.69
N VAL A 1016 -7.16 -1.71 -11.35
CA VAL A 1016 -6.40 -1.77 -12.61
C VAL A 1016 -7.13 -1.03 -13.74
N ASN A 1017 -8.47 -1.02 -13.73
CA ASN A 1017 -9.29 -0.37 -14.75
C ASN A 1017 -9.43 1.15 -14.53
N PRO A 1018 -9.82 1.92 -15.55
CA PRO A 1018 -9.90 1.54 -16.96
C PRO A 1018 -8.52 1.27 -17.57
N LEU A 1019 -8.50 0.35 -18.52
CA LEU A 1019 -7.31 -0.09 -19.26
C LEU A 1019 -6.91 0.96 -20.32
N PRO A 1020 -5.66 1.46 -20.39
CA PRO A 1020 -5.29 2.50 -21.35
C PRO A 1020 -5.22 1.97 -22.80
N PHE A 1021 -5.30 2.87 -23.78
CA PHE A 1021 -5.03 2.61 -25.19
C PHE A 1021 -4.60 3.89 -25.93
N HIS A 1022 -3.84 3.75 -27.02
CA HIS A 1022 -3.19 4.86 -27.73
C HIS A 1022 -4.15 5.87 -28.36
N THR A 1023 -5.34 5.42 -28.76
CA THR A 1023 -6.33 6.26 -29.46
C THR A 1023 -7.38 6.90 -28.56
N MET A 1024 -7.25 6.77 -27.24
CA MET A 1024 -8.23 7.32 -26.29
C MET A 1024 -8.25 8.85 -26.32
N SER A 1025 -9.44 9.43 -26.15
CA SER A 1025 -9.59 10.89 -26.13
C SER A 1025 -8.96 11.56 -24.90
N GLY A 1026 -8.85 10.80 -23.80
CA GLY A 1026 -8.25 11.20 -22.53
C GLY A 1026 -8.29 10.04 -21.53
N TYR A 1027 -7.76 10.26 -20.33
CA TYR A 1027 -7.87 9.30 -19.23
C TYR A 1027 -8.50 9.99 -18.01
N PRO A 1028 -9.61 9.46 -17.46
CA PRO A 1028 -10.38 8.32 -17.95
C PRO A 1028 -11.16 8.66 -19.24
N TYR A 1029 -11.51 7.64 -20.03
CA TYR A 1029 -12.30 7.75 -21.25
C TYR A 1029 -13.73 7.24 -21.04
N ALA A 1030 -14.67 7.63 -21.91
CA ALA A 1030 -16.04 7.13 -21.85
C ALA A 1030 -16.09 5.62 -22.19
N PRO A 1031 -16.91 4.78 -21.50
CA PRO A 1031 -16.93 3.34 -21.71
C PRO A 1031 -17.15 2.90 -23.18
N GLU A 1032 -17.84 3.72 -23.98
CA GLU A 1032 -18.12 3.47 -25.40
C GLU A 1032 -16.89 3.64 -26.31
N GLU A 1033 -15.85 4.32 -25.85
CA GLU A 1033 -14.57 4.46 -26.57
C GLU A 1033 -13.71 3.21 -26.45
N ARG A 1034 -13.99 2.32 -25.48
CA ARG A 1034 -13.16 1.15 -25.19
C ARG A 1034 -13.06 0.23 -26.42
N PRO A 1035 -11.85 -0.01 -26.96
CA PRO A 1035 -11.66 -0.89 -28.11
C PRO A 1035 -11.94 -2.36 -27.74
N ALA A 1036 -12.21 -3.18 -28.76
CA ALA A 1036 -12.61 -4.58 -28.57
C ALA A 1036 -11.49 -5.44 -27.97
N GLU A 1037 -10.24 -5.07 -28.25
CA GLU A 1037 -9.00 -5.67 -27.78
C GLU A 1037 -8.90 -5.61 -26.24
N LEU A 1038 -9.49 -4.58 -25.63
CA LEU A 1038 -9.50 -4.42 -24.18
C LEU A 1038 -10.73 -5.07 -23.52
N LEU A 1039 -11.69 -5.58 -24.26
CA LEU A 1039 -12.88 -6.21 -23.68
C LEU A 1039 -12.58 -7.64 -23.20
N PRO A 1040 -13.25 -8.13 -22.14
CA PRO A 1040 -13.09 -9.52 -21.66
C PRO A 1040 -13.34 -10.62 -22.71
N SER A 1041 -13.97 -10.28 -23.84
CA SER A 1041 -14.13 -11.17 -24.99
C SER A 1041 -12.85 -11.41 -25.80
N HIS A 1042 -11.82 -10.56 -25.65
CA HIS A 1042 -10.56 -10.72 -26.36
C HIS A 1042 -9.77 -11.93 -25.83
N PRO A 1043 -9.08 -12.72 -26.69
CA PRO A 1043 -8.35 -13.92 -26.27
C PRO A 1043 -7.31 -13.68 -25.16
N ASP A 1044 -6.73 -12.48 -25.09
CA ASP A 1044 -5.72 -12.17 -24.07
C ASP A 1044 -6.27 -12.24 -22.64
N TRP A 1045 -7.56 -12.01 -22.41
CA TRP A 1045 -8.17 -12.21 -21.10
C TRP A 1045 -8.25 -13.67 -20.66
N GLN A 1046 -8.18 -14.60 -21.62
CA GLN A 1046 -8.21 -16.04 -21.36
C GLN A 1046 -6.81 -16.65 -21.26
N GLU A 1047 -5.85 -16.03 -21.96
CA GLU A 1047 -4.47 -16.53 -22.10
C GLU A 1047 -3.49 -15.81 -21.17
N TYR A 1048 -3.60 -14.49 -21.05
CA TYR A 1048 -2.64 -13.62 -20.36
C TYR A 1048 -3.24 -12.99 -19.09
N HIS A 1049 -4.32 -12.21 -19.18
CA HIS A 1049 -4.88 -11.46 -18.03
C HIS A 1049 -5.75 -12.32 -17.10
N THR A 1050 -5.12 -13.28 -16.44
CA THR A 1050 -5.79 -14.34 -15.67
C THR A 1050 -5.38 -14.36 -14.20
N ARG A 1051 -4.62 -13.37 -13.72
CA ARG A 1051 -4.23 -13.23 -12.31
C ARG A 1051 -5.04 -12.11 -11.67
N TYR A 1052 -6.02 -12.43 -10.84
CA TYR A 1052 -6.77 -11.41 -10.11
C TYR A 1052 -6.09 -11.09 -8.77
N ILE A 1053 -5.78 -9.82 -8.56
CA ILE A 1053 -5.16 -9.31 -7.33
C ILE A 1053 -6.18 -8.49 -6.55
N THR A 1054 -6.12 -8.59 -5.22
CA THR A 1054 -6.99 -7.88 -4.28
C THR A 1054 -6.15 -7.34 -3.11
N PRO A 1055 -6.62 -6.33 -2.37
CA PRO A 1055 -5.94 -5.84 -1.17
C PRO A 1055 -6.09 -6.77 0.05
N ALA A 1056 -6.83 -7.89 -0.05
CA ALA A 1056 -7.08 -8.77 1.09
C ALA A 1056 -5.80 -9.36 1.73
N PRO A 1057 -4.79 -9.85 0.98
CA PRO A 1057 -3.53 -10.31 1.57
C PRO A 1057 -2.80 -9.22 2.36
N PHE A 1058 -2.89 -7.95 1.93
CA PHE A 1058 -2.34 -6.82 2.67
C PHE A 1058 -3.10 -6.61 3.98
N ARG A 1059 -4.44 -6.53 3.91
CA ARG A 1059 -5.30 -6.28 5.08
C ARG A 1059 -5.14 -7.37 6.14
N ASP A 1060 -5.15 -8.64 5.74
CA ASP A 1060 -5.28 -9.75 6.68
C ASP A 1060 -3.93 -10.32 7.18
N VAL A 1061 -2.79 -9.76 6.79
CA VAL A 1061 -1.46 -10.33 7.11
C VAL A 1061 -1.15 -10.41 8.62
N LEU A 1062 -1.67 -9.46 9.41
CA LEU A 1062 -1.47 -9.38 10.87
C LEU A 1062 -2.54 -10.14 11.68
N LYS A 1063 -3.54 -10.73 11.02
CA LYS A 1063 -4.61 -11.53 11.63
C LYS A 1063 -4.18 -13.00 11.66
#